data_AF-F3QYX8-F1
#
_entry.id   AF-F3QYX8-F1
#
_cell.length_a   1.000
_cell.length_b   1.000
_cell.length_c   1.000
_cell.angle_alpha   90.00
_cell.angle_beta   90.00
_cell.angle_gamma   90.00
#
_symmetry.space_group_name_H-M   'P 1'
#
loop_
_entity.id
_entity.type
_entity.pdbx_description
1 polymer ?
#
loop_
_entity_poly.entity_id
_entity_poly.type
_entity_poly.pdbx_seq_one_letter_code
_entity_poly.pdbx_strand_id
1 'polypeptide(L)'
;MISMFAMILANMVLFSCSEHENALVLPDVQIEVSEAEISLGRVGRYYDVSIRSPKKCVVECMADWVALTSDTLAEDGILEFYVETNDGDNGRRAEIRVSYADSPEQFVGISIYQCGWLDVEDNALSGGELTQDFRVGWGYNILQDFMSENSLVAPILDYNKLLKYEAELGDNFIQEDNRSYEKIEIYSGYSLDELSQTFTEAQEREKSNLSGSKKTVGKFVKTNNYSTVEERCYGYSRLSKVVASRYLDEAGLLYLANGGKDIYSEAFNRLREKIMNDPTIENVDRLLKGFGTHLVISADLGGMIEYMVDFQKKEVADVQTYTEMRTKYVYGKIQPSAETSRIDASISTDCSASKSFTIRAGENECVEKIRKSIENFSNESQIDQHLLSDWMNSLEGDYRNDAELRKRLTIVGCTTLPIWVFFEPELARLIRERVEEISKQSNYDYDKDIMQGDNCMIELNDGMLRFDTGDDATLVKVVYHGKVPVAEICHEYVPDIRADRRVTVMYPLVKGSPNLNRGIFLGDGEGNPPSYIAFEGGLVYVNPIDGMGLTDKITKLYYVNGNLYLNDMNAGVSYGGITVEDAYCVLIDNVTDRLPFVKIGAGYWLRANLEHSIYLGEPDDPDDEYSNVTVNEIFDGNRYYTNTFGVIDPTYRNMNEEFIGVDKWYLPQTDDIMNLRNYVYKNPKVLFKGQLSGFDAQFDGFYGVYDIMNDDKYLGSFDFHYVNEYSVIACKGEGQTGAALVLTPDYQLRTTTLKSANDNFYPVRLFRSSNFKYTEKK
;
A
#
# COMPACT_ATOMS: atom_id res chain seq x y z
N MET A 1 -31.33 -56.14 -14.37
CA MET A 1 -30.78 -57.29 -13.64
C MET A 1 -29.40 -57.56 -14.19
N ILE A 2 -28.35 -57.41 -13.38
CA ILE A 2 -27.03 -58.07 -13.52
C ILE A 2 -26.19 -57.75 -14.79
N SER A 3 -25.13 -56.95 -14.58
CA SER A 3 -23.74 -57.12 -15.10
C SER A 3 -23.46 -56.95 -16.61
N MET A 4 -22.22 -56.72 -17.08
CA MET A 4 -20.90 -56.70 -16.41
C MET A 4 -19.89 -55.78 -17.11
N PHE A 5 -18.93 -55.23 -16.36
CA PHE A 5 -17.67 -54.64 -16.85
C PHE A 5 -16.76 -55.72 -17.49
N ALA A 6 -16.00 -55.41 -18.55
CA ALA A 6 -14.59 -55.85 -18.75
C ALA A 6 -14.00 -55.47 -20.13
N MET A 7 -13.37 -54.29 -20.21
CA MET A 7 -12.02 -54.05 -20.73
C MET A 7 -11.30 -55.18 -21.52
N ILE A 8 -10.92 -54.91 -22.79
CA ILE A 8 -9.70 -55.45 -23.44
C ILE A 8 -9.02 -54.34 -24.27
N LEU A 9 -7.69 -54.26 -24.16
CA LEU A 9 -6.80 -53.29 -24.80
C LEU A 9 -6.92 -53.29 -26.33
N ALA A 10 -6.76 -52.10 -26.92
CA ALA A 10 -6.44 -51.95 -28.34
C ALA A 10 -4.96 -52.28 -28.58
N ASN A 11 -4.68 -53.37 -29.30
CA ASN A 11 -3.40 -53.56 -30.00
C ASN A 11 -3.49 -54.65 -31.07
N MET A 12 -3.73 -54.27 -32.33
CA MET A 12 -3.29 -55.04 -33.51
C MET A 12 -2.97 -54.08 -34.67
N VAL A 13 -1.67 -53.94 -34.92
CA VAL A 13 -1.08 -53.39 -36.15
C VAL A 13 -1.07 -54.48 -37.25
N LEU A 14 -0.67 -54.10 -38.48
CA LEU A 14 -0.24 -54.88 -39.66
C LEU A 14 -1.30 -54.88 -40.79
N PHE A 15 -1.01 -54.65 -42.08
CA PHE A 15 0.22 -54.47 -42.91
C PHE A 15 -0.16 -53.52 -44.09
N SER A 16 0.68 -52.86 -44.92
CA SER A 16 2.15 -52.65 -45.09
C SER A 16 2.33 -51.51 -46.16
N CYS A 17 3.49 -51.03 -46.65
CA CYS A 17 4.89 -51.46 -46.51
C CYS A 17 5.89 -50.31 -46.84
N SER A 18 7.10 -50.40 -46.28
CA SER A 18 8.39 -49.85 -46.74
C SER A 18 8.48 -48.49 -47.47
N GLU A 19 8.75 -47.43 -46.71
CA GLU A 19 10.08 -46.79 -46.73
C GLU A 19 10.43 -46.32 -45.29
N HIS A 20 11.70 -45.99 -45.02
CA HIS A 20 12.21 -45.85 -43.65
C HIS A 20 11.77 -44.55 -42.93
N GLU A 21 10.59 -44.57 -42.32
CA GLU A 21 10.30 -43.70 -41.18
C GLU A 21 10.82 -44.36 -39.89
N ASN A 22 11.84 -43.74 -39.28
CA ASN A 22 12.09 -43.94 -37.86
C ASN A 22 10.87 -43.38 -37.13
N ALA A 23 9.98 -44.26 -36.68
CA ALA A 23 8.93 -43.86 -35.76
C ALA A 23 9.59 -43.24 -34.51
N LEU A 24 9.48 -41.92 -34.38
CA LEU A 24 9.76 -41.26 -33.10
C LEU A 24 8.75 -41.83 -32.11
N VAL A 25 9.22 -42.76 -31.29
CA VAL A 25 8.59 -43.01 -30.00
C VAL A 25 8.84 -41.75 -29.19
N LEU A 26 7.90 -40.81 -29.27
CA LEU A 26 7.83 -39.70 -28.33
C LEU A 26 7.82 -40.32 -26.93
N PRO A 27 8.71 -39.89 -26.02
CA PRO A 27 8.70 -40.40 -24.65
C PRO A 27 7.36 -40.06 -23.98
N ASP A 28 6.88 -40.93 -23.09
CA ASP A 28 5.63 -40.69 -22.37
C ASP A 28 5.65 -39.32 -21.67
N VAL A 29 4.70 -38.45 -22.02
CA VAL A 29 4.59 -37.10 -21.45
C VAL A 29 4.11 -37.23 -20.01
N GLN A 30 5.01 -37.00 -19.05
CA GLN A 30 4.73 -37.06 -17.60
C GLN A 30 4.24 -35.69 -17.09
N ILE A 31 3.21 -35.13 -17.73
CA ILE A 31 2.52 -33.92 -17.26
C ILE A 31 1.11 -34.36 -16.84
N GLU A 32 0.84 -34.34 -15.55
CA GLU A 32 -0.50 -34.59 -15.01
C GLU A 32 -1.25 -33.27 -14.86
N VAL A 33 -2.45 -33.16 -15.42
CA VAL A 33 -3.36 -32.03 -15.21
C VAL A 33 -4.54 -32.48 -14.35
N SER A 34 -5.02 -31.63 -13.44
CA SER A 34 -6.20 -31.95 -12.60
C SER A 34 -7.48 -32.06 -13.43
N GLU A 35 -7.58 -31.27 -14.50
CA GLU A 35 -8.72 -31.17 -15.41
C GLU A 35 -8.20 -31.04 -16.85
N ALA A 36 -8.58 -31.99 -17.73
CA ALA A 36 -8.20 -31.97 -19.15
C ALA A 36 -9.27 -31.35 -20.06
N GLU A 37 -10.52 -31.28 -19.59
CA GLU A 37 -11.63 -30.57 -20.23
C GLU A 37 -12.32 -29.69 -19.19
N ILE A 38 -12.52 -28.41 -19.51
CA ILE A 38 -13.09 -27.41 -18.60
C ILE A 38 -14.29 -26.75 -19.30
N SER A 39 -15.46 -26.82 -18.66
CA SER A 39 -16.70 -26.23 -19.17
C SER A 39 -17.08 -25.00 -18.35
N LEU A 40 -17.23 -23.86 -19.02
CA LEU A 40 -17.32 -22.54 -18.42
C LEU A 40 -18.67 -21.88 -18.73
N GLY A 41 -19.23 -21.20 -17.74
CA GLY A 41 -20.39 -20.32 -17.93
C GLY A 41 -20.06 -19.08 -18.76
N ARG A 42 -21.10 -18.35 -19.18
CA ARG A 42 -20.99 -17.20 -20.08
C ARG A 42 -20.12 -16.05 -19.54
N VAL A 43 -20.17 -15.79 -18.23
CA VAL A 43 -19.50 -14.65 -17.59
C VAL A 43 -18.00 -14.90 -17.46
N GLY A 44 -17.20 -13.89 -17.79
CA GLY A 44 -15.74 -13.93 -17.69
C GLY A 44 -15.24 -13.93 -16.24
N ARG A 45 -14.16 -14.65 -15.96
CA ARG A 45 -13.51 -14.74 -14.64
C ARG A 45 -12.15 -15.45 -14.73
N TYR A 46 -11.45 -15.50 -13.59
CA TYR A 46 -10.23 -16.28 -13.42
C TYR A 46 -10.52 -17.75 -13.08
N TYR A 47 -9.73 -18.64 -13.67
CA TYR A 47 -9.78 -20.09 -13.46
C TYR A 47 -8.37 -20.64 -13.24
N ASP A 48 -8.25 -21.60 -12.34
CA ASP A 48 -7.01 -22.32 -12.02
C ASP A 48 -7.08 -23.81 -12.40
N VAL A 49 -5.93 -24.39 -12.70
CA VAL A 49 -5.71 -25.83 -12.92
C VAL A 49 -4.43 -26.23 -12.21
N SER A 50 -4.47 -27.32 -11.44
CA SER A 50 -3.26 -27.88 -10.82
C SER A 50 -2.56 -28.81 -11.79
N ILE A 51 -1.25 -28.62 -11.96
CA ILE A 51 -0.41 -29.35 -12.89
C ILE A 51 0.78 -29.93 -12.13
N ARG A 52 0.99 -31.24 -12.23
CA ARG A 52 2.21 -31.89 -11.74
C ARG A 52 3.11 -32.26 -12.91
N SER A 53 4.37 -31.82 -12.80
CA SER A 53 5.40 -32.05 -13.80
C SER A 53 6.75 -32.29 -13.11
N PRO A 54 7.60 -33.21 -13.61
CA PRO A 54 8.97 -33.40 -13.15
C PRO A 54 9.96 -32.34 -13.68
N LYS A 55 9.50 -31.44 -14.57
CA LYS A 55 10.31 -30.40 -15.23
C LYS A 55 9.58 -29.06 -15.24
N LYS A 56 10.32 -27.96 -15.50
CA LYS A 56 9.71 -26.66 -15.80
C LYS A 56 8.88 -26.74 -17.08
N CYS A 57 7.67 -26.20 -17.05
CA CYS A 57 6.76 -26.15 -18.18
C CYS A 57 6.55 -24.73 -18.70
N VAL A 58 6.33 -24.65 -20.01
CA VAL A 58 5.85 -23.45 -20.73
C VAL A 58 4.38 -23.69 -21.08
N VAL A 59 3.60 -22.61 -21.10
CA VAL A 59 2.16 -22.65 -21.34
C VAL A 59 1.81 -21.69 -22.47
N GLU A 60 1.07 -22.18 -23.47
CA GLU A 60 0.62 -21.37 -24.61
C GLU A 60 -0.90 -21.50 -24.81
N CYS A 61 -1.54 -20.40 -25.22
CA CYS A 61 -2.90 -20.39 -25.72
C CYS A 61 -3.00 -19.46 -26.92
N MET A 62 -3.69 -19.89 -27.97
CA MET A 62 -3.84 -19.13 -29.23
C MET A 62 -5.20 -18.42 -29.35
N ALA A 63 -6.04 -18.52 -28.31
CA ALA A 63 -7.33 -17.84 -28.24
C ALA A 63 -7.15 -16.45 -27.63
N ASP A 64 -7.57 -15.42 -28.36
CA ASP A 64 -7.54 -14.01 -27.93
C ASP A 64 -8.38 -13.74 -26.66
N TRP A 65 -9.48 -14.47 -26.49
CA TRP A 65 -10.38 -14.37 -25.33
C TRP A 65 -9.92 -15.17 -24.08
N VAL A 66 -8.76 -15.84 -24.13
CA VAL A 66 -8.15 -16.56 -22.99
C VAL A 66 -6.78 -15.96 -22.68
N ALA A 67 -6.70 -15.14 -21.64
CA ALA A 67 -5.47 -14.51 -21.19
C ALA A 67 -4.78 -15.37 -20.12
N LEU A 68 -3.65 -15.99 -20.46
CA LEU A 68 -2.77 -16.64 -19.48
C LEU A 68 -2.16 -15.58 -18.54
N THR A 69 -2.04 -15.88 -17.25
CA THR A 69 -1.40 -14.95 -16.29
C THR A 69 0.12 -15.01 -16.32
N SER A 70 0.68 -16.14 -16.78
CA SER A 70 2.10 -16.38 -17.01
C SER A 70 2.26 -17.32 -18.21
N ASP A 71 3.37 -17.20 -18.95
CA ASP A 71 3.79 -18.15 -20.00
C ASP A 71 4.56 -19.36 -19.43
N THR A 72 4.82 -19.38 -18.13
CA THR A 72 5.56 -20.43 -17.42
C THR A 72 4.81 -20.90 -16.17
N LEU A 73 4.90 -22.20 -15.89
CA LEU A 73 4.26 -22.82 -14.74
C LEU A 73 5.02 -22.48 -13.44
N ALA A 74 4.28 -22.03 -12.42
CA ALA A 74 4.82 -21.73 -11.09
C ALA A 74 5.30 -22.99 -10.34
N GLU A 75 6.13 -22.82 -9.31
CA GLU A 75 6.72 -23.94 -8.55
C GLU A 75 5.70 -24.77 -7.76
N ASP A 76 4.56 -24.19 -7.38
CA ASP A 76 3.44 -24.89 -6.76
C ASP A 76 2.56 -25.64 -7.77
N GLY A 77 2.87 -25.54 -9.07
CA GLY A 77 2.17 -26.24 -10.14
C GLY A 77 0.83 -25.63 -10.51
N ILE A 78 0.52 -24.41 -10.08
CA ILE A 78 -0.75 -23.75 -10.42
C ILE A 78 -0.60 -23.00 -11.75
N LEU A 79 -1.49 -23.34 -12.69
CA LEU A 79 -1.73 -22.55 -13.90
C LEU A 79 -3.03 -21.77 -13.71
N GLU A 80 -2.98 -20.44 -13.84
CA GLU A 80 -4.16 -19.59 -13.87
C GLU A 80 -4.33 -18.89 -15.23
N PHE A 81 -5.56 -18.77 -15.67
CA PHE A 81 -5.95 -18.01 -16.85
C PHE A 81 -7.23 -17.23 -16.59
N TYR A 82 -7.35 -16.05 -17.22
CA TYR A 82 -8.57 -15.27 -17.29
C TYR A 82 -9.30 -15.58 -18.59
N VAL A 83 -10.63 -15.65 -18.52
CA VAL A 83 -11.51 -15.85 -19.66
C VAL A 83 -12.43 -14.64 -19.76
N GLU A 84 -12.52 -14.04 -20.95
CA GLU A 84 -13.44 -12.93 -21.19
C GLU A 84 -14.91 -13.39 -21.15
N THR A 85 -15.85 -12.47 -20.93
CA THR A 85 -17.28 -12.76 -21.08
C THR A 85 -17.58 -13.13 -22.54
N ASN A 86 -18.40 -14.16 -22.74
CA ASN A 86 -18.93 -14.49 -24.08
C ASN A 86 -20.25 -13.75 -24.30
N ASP A 87 -20.21 -12.62 -25.01
CA ASP A 87 -21.42 -11.89 -25.40
C ASP A 87 -22.08 -12.43 -26.67
N GLY A 88 -21.51 -13.48 -27.28
CA GLY A 88 -22.06 -14.17 -28.45
C GLY A 88 -23.16 -15.17 -28.11
N ASP A 89 -24.00 -15.45 -29.11
CA ASP A 89 -25.11 -16.40 -28.99
C ASP A 89 -24.66 -17.86 -28.82
N ASN A 90 -23.54 -18.26 -29.43
CA ASN A 90 -23.06 -19.64 -29.42
C ASN A 90 -21.83 -19.81 -28.53
N GLY A 91 -21.60 -21.02 -28.03
CA GLY A 91 -20.38 -21.35 -27.31
C GLY A 91 -19.11 -21.30 -28.15
N ARG A 92 -17.98 -21.08 -27.46
CA ARG A 92 -16.63 -20.99 -28.05
C ARG A 92 -15.67 -21.99 -27.40
N ARG A 93 -14.63 -22.37 -28.13
CA ARG A 93 -13.61 -23.36 -27.70
C ARG A 93 -12.20 -22.83 -27.83
N ALA A 94 -11.36 -23.20 -26.87
CA ALA A 94 -9.91 -22.95 -26.88
C ALA A 94 -9.16 -24.21 -26.41
N GLU A 95 -7.86 -24.23 -26.63
CA GLU A 95 -6.93 -25.22 -26.09
C GLU A 95 -5.78 -24.44 -25.44
N ILE A 96 -5.51 -24.71 -24.16
CA ILE A 96 -4.25 -24.32 -23.52
C ILE A 96 -3.31 -25.53 -23.65
N ARG A 97 -2.09 -25.30 -24.12
CA ARG A 97 -1.07 -26.35 -24.18
C ARG A 97 -0.02 -26.12 -23.12
N VAL A 98 0.36 -27.20 -22.46
CA VAL A 98 1.37 -27.22 -21.40
C VAL A 98 2.47 -28.16 -21.87
N SER A 99 3.66 -27.63 -22.12
CA SER A 99 4.79 -28.38 -22.68
C SER A 99 6.04 -28.25 -21.82
N TYR A 100 6.99 -29.17 -21.96
CA TYR A 100 8.29 -29.03 -21.28
C TYR A 100 9.12 -27.92 -21.92
N ALA A 101 9.72 -27.05 -21.10
CA ALA A 101 10.53 -25.92 -21.57
C ALA A 101 11.75 -26.34 -22.42
N ASP A 102 12.26 -27.56 -22.22
CA ASP A 102 13.38 -28.15 -22.96
C ASP A 102 12.94 -29.11 -24.09
N SER A 103 11.63 -29.32 -24.28
CA SER A 103 11.06 -30.25 -25.27
C SER A 103 9.60 -29.86 -25.62
N PRO A 104 9.38 -28.75 -26.36
CA PRO A 104 8.04 -28.22 -26.62
C PRO A 104 7.10 -29.18 -27.37
N GLU A 105 7.65 -30.16 -28.10
CA GLU A 105 6.91 -31.22 -28.79
C GLU A 105 6.25 -32.24 -27.84
N GLN A 106 6.63 -32.25 -26.55
CA GLN A 106 6.02 -33.04 -25.49
C GLN A 106 5.05 -32.15 -24.71
N PHE A 107 3.76 -32.23 -25.03
CA PHE A 107 2.73 -31.38 -24.44
C PHE A 107 1.44 -32.13 -24.07
N VAL A 108 0.67 -31.54 -23.15
CA VAL A 108 -0.71 -31.90 -22.85
C VAL A 108 -1.61 -30.72 -23.20
N GLY A 109 -2.73 -31.00 -23.86
CA GLY A 109 -3.78 -30.01 -24.15
C GLY A 109 -4.87 -30.03 -23.07
N ILE A 110 -5.29 -28.83 -22.63
CA ILE A 110 -6.43 -28.59 -21.76
C ILE A 110 -7.51 -27.93 -22.63
N SER A 111 -8.61 -28.64 -22.91
CA SER A 111 -9.70 -28.12 -23.73
C SER A 111 -10.63 -27.24 -22.90
N ILE A 112 -10.87 -26.02 -23.36
CA ILE A 112 -11.82 -25.09 -22.75
C ILE A 112 -13.05 -24.98 -23.65
N TYR A 113 -14.24 -25.09 -23.05
CA TYR A 113 -15.51 -24.72 -23.64
C TYR A 113 -16.14 -23.59 -22.81
N GLN A 114 -16.61 -22.52 -23.46
CA GLN A 114 -17.37 -21.47 -22.79
C GLN A 114 -18.74 -21.28 -23.45
N CYS A 115 -19.81 -21.30 -22.65
CA CYS A 115 -21.18 -21.16 -23.12
C CYS A 115 -21.46 -19.78 -23.75
N GLY A 116 -22.32 -19.74 -24.78
CA GLY A 116 -22.97 -18.52 -25.29
C GLY A 116 -24.38 -18.31 -24.73
N TRP A 117 -25.10 -17.28 -25.20
CA TRP A 117 -26.48 -16.99 -24.75
C TRP A 117 -27.52 -18.08 -25.10
N LEU A 118 -27.32 -18.82 -26.19
CA LEU A 118 -28.21 -19.89 -26.67
C LEU A 118 -27.75 -21.29 -26.23
N ASP A 119 -26.59 -21.39 -25.61
CA ASP A 119 -26.14 -22.62 -24.94
C ASP A 119 -26.89 -22.73 -23.61
N VAL A 120 -28.13 -23.21 -23.69
CA VAL A 120 -29.03 -23.30 -22.54
C VAL A 120 -28.42 -24.18 -21.46
N GLU A 121 -28.04 -23.58 -20.33
CA GLU A 121 -27.78 -24.32 -19.11
C GLU A 121 -29.09 -24.97 -18.64
N ASP A 122 -29.08 -26.29 -18.41
CA ASP A 122 -30.18 -27.03 -17.74
C ASP A 122 -30.48 -26.52 -16.31
N ASN A 123 -29.65 -25.59 -15.80
CA ASN A 123 -29.86 -24.82 -14.57
C ASN A 123 -30.36 -23.39 -14.83
N ALA A 124 -31.25 -23.20 -15.82
CA ALA A 124 -32.16 -22.07 -15.82
C ALA A 124 -33.02 -22.10 -14.54
N LEU A 125 -32.48 -21.52 -13.46
CA LEU A 125 -33.16 -21.34 -12.18
C LEU A 125 -34.56 -20.82 -12.47
N SER A 126 -35.58 -21.56 -12.03
CA SER A 126 -36.97 -21.33 -12.39
C SER A 126 -37.58 -20.17 -11.58
N GLY A 127 -36.81 -19.09 -11.43
CA GLY A 127 -37.01 -17.90 -10.60
C GLY A 127 -36.65 -16.60 -11.35
N GLY A 128 -36.88 -16.57 -12.67
CA GLY A 128 -36.86 -15.36 -13.50
C GLY A 128 -35.49 -14.73 -13.78
N GLU A 129 -35.49 -13.79 -14.73
CA GLU A 129 -34.33 -12.95 -15.13
C GLU A 129 -33.67 -12.28 -13.90
N LEU A 130 -34.51 -11.93 -12.92
CA LEU A 130 -34.21 -11.29 -11.63
C LEU A 130 -33.08 -11.95 -10.80
N THR A 131 -32.89 -13.27 -10.89
CA THR A 131 -31.81 -13.99 -10.17
C THR A 131 -30.50 -14.08 -10.96
N GLN A 132 -30.57 -13.89 -12.28
CA GLN A 132 -29.40 -13.89 -13.15
C GLN A 132 -28.69 -12.53 -13.14
N ASP A 133 -29.44 -11.43 -13.06
CA ASP A 133 -28.82 -10.09 -13.19
C ASP A 133 -28.00 -9.71 -11.94
N PHE A 134 -28.58 -9.80 -10.74
CA PHE A 134 -27.91 -9.35 -9.49
C PHE A 134 -26.93 -10.34 -8.88
N ARG A 135 -27.09 -11.65 -9.17
CA ARG A 135 -26.26 -12.75 -8.61
C ARG A 135 -26.19 -12.79 -7.06
N VAL A 136 -27.11 -12.14 -6.36
CA VAL A 136 -27.35 -12.37 -4.93
C VAL A 136 -27.70 -13.84 -4.72
N GLY A 137 -27.24 -14.46 -3.63
CA GLY A 137 -27.34 -15.90 -3.41
C GLY A 137 -26.28 -16.76 -4.12
N TRP A 138 -25.36 -16.14 -4.88
CA TRP A 138 -24.24 -16.83 -5.52
C TRP A 138 -22.97 -16.80 -4.67
N GLY A 139 -22.12 -17.79 -4.91
CA GLY A 139 -20.76 -17.87 -4.43
C GLY A 139 -19.84 -16.79 -5.02
N TYR A 140 -18.90 -16.34 -4.21
CA TYR A 140 -17.95 -15.26 -4.48
C TYR A 140 -16.55 -15.64 -4.00
N ASN A 141 -15.55 -15.47 -4.84
CA ASN A 141 -14.14 -15.63 -4.47
C ASN A 141 -13.55 -14.30 -3.99
N ILE A 142 -13.44 -14.15 -2.67
CA ILE A 142 -12.96 -12.94 -2.01
C ILE A 142 -11.52 -12.60 -2.42
N LEU A 143 -10.73 -13.58 -2.85
CA LEU A 143 -9.33 -13.41 -3.23
C LEU A 143 -9.16 -12.84 -4.65
N GLN A 144 -10.22 -12.79 -5.48
CA GLN A 144 -10.12 -12.38 -6.89
C GLN A 144 -10.18 -10.85 -7.08
N ASP A 145 -11.07 -10.32 -7.91
CA ASP A 145 -11.29 -8.87 -8.05
C ASP A 145 -12.18 -8.32 -6.93
N PHE A 146 -12.05 -7.03 -6.62
CA PHE A 146 -12.88 -6.31 -5.65
C PHE A 146 -14.27 -5.99 -6.21
N MET A 147 -15.33 -6.35 -5.46
CA MET A 147 -16.75 -6.13 -5.79
C MET A 147 -17.09 -6.26 -7.29
N SER A 148 -16.78 -7.42 -7.87
CA SER A 148 -16.68 -7.62 -9.32
C SER A 148 -17.43 -8.88 -9.78
N GLU A 149 -18.08 -8.82 -10.95
CA GLU A 149 -18.70 -10.02 -11.56
C GLU A 149 -17.67 -11.12 -11.87
N ASN A 150 -16.42 -10.75 -12.15
CA ASN A 150 -15.29 -11.67 -12.38
C ASN A 150 -14.96 -12.54 -11.16
N SER A 151 -15.47 -12.20 -9.98
CA SER A 151 -15.24 -12.94 -8.73
C SER A 151 -16.41 -13.85 -8.36
N LEU A 152 -17.50 -13.86 -9.15
CA LEU A 152 -18.63 -14.76 -8.95
C LEU A 152 -18.31 -16.19 -9.38
N VAL A 153 -18.97 -17.15 -8.73
CA VAL A 153 -18.69 -18.58 -8.93
C VAL A 153 -19.90 -19.38 -9.38
N ALA A 154 -20.83 -19.70 -8.48
CA ALA A 154 -22.00 -20.53 -8.78
C ALA A 154 -23.13 -20.31 -7.76
N PRO A 155 -24.41 -20.63 -8.05
CA PRO A 155 -25.51 -20.51 -7.09
C PRO A 155 -25.30 -21.36 -5.83
N ILE A 156 -25.26 -20.73 -4.66
CA ILE A 156 -25.25 -21.42 -3.35
C ILE A 156 -26.67 -21.63 -2.84
N LEU A 157 -27.54 -20.63 -2.99
CA LEU A 157 -28.94 -20.66 -2.56
C LEU A 157 -29.88 -21.04 -3.71
N ASP A 158 -30.99 -21.70 -3.37
CA ASP A 158 -32.10 -21.96 -4.28
C ASP A 158 -33.24 -20.98 -3.98
N TYR A 159 -33.42 -20.02 -4.87
CA TYR A 159 -34.48 -19.01 -4.79
C TYR A 159 -35.89 -19.60 -4.70
N ASN A 160 -36.17 -20.69 -5.41
CA ASN A 160 -37.49 -21.31 -5.39
C ASN A 160 -37.76 -22.08 -4.08
N LYS A 161 -36.74 -22.35 -3.28
CA LYS A 161 -36.90 -22.83 -1.90
C LYS A 161 -37.08 -21.66 -0.93
N LEU A 162 -36.31 -20.58 -1.08
CA LEU A 162 -36.46 -19.36 -0.28
C LEU A 162 -37.86 -18.74 -0.40
N LEU A 163 -38.37 -18.54 -1.63
CA LEU A 163 -39.71 -17.98 -1.89
C LEU A 163 -40.84 -18.82 -1.27
N LYS A 164 -40.65 -20.14 -1.09
CA LYS A 164 -41.63 -20.98 -0.37
C LYS A 164 -41.61 -20.68 1.12
N TYR A 165 -40.44 -20.48 1.72
CA TYR A 165 -40.35 -20.12 3.13
C TYR A 165 -40.83 -18.69 3.42
N GLU A 166 -40.65 -17.73 2.51
CA GLU A 166 -41.30 -16.41 2.59
C GLU A 166 -42.83 -16.57 2.68
N ALA A 167 -43.41 -17.36 1.78
CA ALA A 167 -44.86 -17.62 1.75
C ALA A 167 -45.37 -18.43 2.97
N GLU A 168 -44.55 -19.32 3.54
CA GLU A 168 -44.88 -20.09 4.76
C GLU A 168 -44.80 -19.25 6.03
N LEU A 169 -43.84 -18.33 6.13
CA LEU A 169 -43.56 -17.54 7.34
C LEU A 169 -44.26 -16.17 7.34
N GLY A 170 -44.56 -15.62 6.16
CA GLY A 170 -45.13 -14.28 5.99
C GLY A 170 -44.09 -13.15 6.02
N ASP A 171 -42.81 -13.49 5.90
CA ASP A 171 -41.66 -12.58 5.91
C ASP A 171 -41.04 -12.45 4.50
N ASN A 172 -40.45 -11.29 4.18
CA ASN A 172 -39.74 -11.04 2.92
C ASN A 172 -38.23 -11.13 3.14
N PHE A 173 -37.62 -12.26 2.80
CA PHE A 173 -36.18 -12.49 2.88
C PHE A 173 -35.42 -11.88 1.70
N ILE A 174 -36.08 -11.64 0.57
CA ILE A 174 -35.49 -11.07 -0.64
C ILE A 174 -36.17 -9.75 -0.96
N GLN A 175 -35.38 -8.69 -1.13
CA GLN A 175 -35.89 -7.36 -1.46
C GLN A 175 -35.08 -6.74 -2.60
N GLU A 176 -35.74 -5.91 -3.42
CA GLU A 176 -35.19 -5.31 -4.63
C GLU A 176 -35.71 -3.88 -4.79
N ASP A 177 -34.79 -2.93 -4.77
CA ASP A 177 -35.04 -1.51 -4.94
C ASP A 177 -34.63 -1.06 -6.34
N ASN A 178 -35.53 -0.36 -7.04
CA ASN A 178 -35.11 0.48 -8.16
C ASN A 178 -34.46 1.74 -7.58
N ARG A 179 -33.25 2.08 -8.04
CA ARG A 179 -32.47 3.21 -7.53
C ARG A 179 -32.02 4.11 -8.70
N SER A 180 -31.55 5.30 -8.42
CA SER A 180 -30.79 6.11 -9.38
C SER A 180 -29.97 7.12 -8.61
N TYR A 181 -28.70 6.80 -8.36
CA TYR A 181 -27.76 7.73 -7.74
C TYR A 181 -26.32 7.52 -8.25
N GLU A 182 -25.53 8.59 -8.15
CA GLU A 182 -24.07 8.53 -8.22
C GLU A 182 -23.52 8.18 -6.84
N LYS A 183 -22.49 7.32 -6.81
CA LYS A 183 -21.72 6.97 -5.62
C LYS A 183 -20.24 7.16 -5.93
N ILE A 184 -19.50 7.81 -5.04
CA ILE A 184 -18.05 7.79 -5.05
C ILE A 184 -17.59 7.00 -3.84
N GLU A 185 -16.83 5.94 -4.08
CA GLU A 185 -16.17 5.13 -3.05
C GLU A 185 -14.66 5.37 -3.15
N ILE A 186 -13.99 5.49 -2.01
CA ILE A 186 -12.56 5.78 -1.89
C ILE A 186 -11.96 4.80 -0.90
N TYR A 187 -10.82 4.22 -1.27
CA TYR A 187 -10.07 3.25 -0.48
C TYR A 187 -8.59 3.56 -0.65
N SER A 188 -7.80 3.32 0.39
CA SER A 188 -6.38 3.68 0.37
C SER A 188 -5.59 2.89 1.40
N GLY A 189 -4.29 2.72 1.20
CA GLY A 189 -3.40 2.03 2.13
C GLY A 189 -1.93 2.38 1.92
N TYR A 190 -1.11 2.21 2.96
CA TYR A 190 0.34 2.43 2.94
C TYR A 190 1.13 1.20 2.49
N SER A 191 0.48 0.05 2.35
CA SER A 191 0.96 -1.13 1.63
C SER A 191 -0.14 -1.75 0.77
N LEU A 192 0.25 -2.64 -0.16
CA LEU A 192 -0.69 -3.45 -0.93
C LEU A 192 -1.53 -4.38 -0.02
N ASP A 193 -0.96 -4.86 1.09
CA ASP A 193 -1.65 -5.71 2.07
C ASP A 193 -2.70 -4.95 2.88
N GLU A 194 -2.41 -3.70 3.24
CA GLU A 194 -3.38 -2.80 3.87
C GLU A 194 -4.54 -2.47 2.92
N LEU A 195 -4.25 -2.27 1.63
CA LEU A 195 -5.30 -2.08 0.63
C LEU A 195 -6.12 -3.37 0.40
N SER A 196 -5.45 -4.53 0.39
CA SER A 196 -6.07 -5.87 0.31
C SER A 196 -7.04 -6.13 1.47
N GLN A 197 -6.63 -5.82 2.71
CA GLN A 197 -7.50 -5.90 3.88
C GLN A 197 -8.63 -4.87 3.80
N THR A 198 -8.34 -3.62 3.43
CA THR A 198 -9.34 -2.54 3.28
C THR A 198 -10.45 -2.92 2.28
N PHE A 199 -10.11 -3.50 1.13
CA PHE A 199 -11.08 -4.04 0.18
C PHE A 199 -11.90 -5.20 0.75
N THR A 200 -11.28 -6.04 1.57
CA THR A 200 -11.96 -7.20 2.17
C THR A 200 -12.98 -6.75 3.21
N GLU A 201 -12.58 -5.89 4.14
CA GLU A 201 -13.48 -5.32 5.15
C GLU A 201 -14.59 -4.43 4.55
N ALA A 202 -14.37 -3.85 3.36
CA ALA A 202 -15.38 -3.06 2.66
C ALA A 202 -16.50 -3.89 2.00
N GLN A 203 -16.22 -5.15 1.65
CA GLN A 203 -17.19 -6.05 1.01
C GLN A 203 -17.72 -7.15 1.94
N GLU A 204 -17.03 -7.46 3.04
CA GLU A 204 -17.50 -8.40 4.06
C GLU A 204 -18.54 -7.78 5.02
N ARG A 205 -19.55 -8.57 5.35
CA ARG A 205 -20.55 -8.24 6.38
C ARG A 205 -20.03 -8.43 7.80
N GLU A 206 -19.33 -9.54 8.02
CA GLU A 206 -18.62 -9.87 9.26
C GLU A 206 -17.13 -9.98 8.93
N LYS A 207 -16.28 -9.21 9.63
CA LYS A 207 -14.84 -9.17 9.35
C LYS A 207 -14.19 -10.53 9.60
N SER A 208 -13.67 -11.16 8.55
CA SER A 208 -12.91 -12.40 8.64
C SER A 208 -11.46 -12.19 9.08
N ASN A 209 -10.93 -10.98 8.87
CA ASN A 209 -9.50 -10.62 8.92
C ASN A 209 -8.65 -11.29 7.82
N LEU A 210 -9.27 -11.72 6.71
CA LEU A 210 -8.56 -12.14 5.51
C LEU A 210 -8.01 -10.94 4.71
N SER A 211 -6.94 -11.18 3.97
CA SER A 211 -6.42 -10.26 2.96
C SER A 211 -6.85 -10.76 1.58
N GLY A 212 -7.94 -10.20 1.04
CA GLY A 212 -8.57 -10.54 -0.23
C GLY A 212 -8.34 -9.51 -1.35
N SER A 213 -9.17 -9.58 -2.39
CA SER A 213 -9.11 -8.77 -3.61
C SER A 213 -7.73 -8.69 -4.27
N LYS A 214 -6.97 -9.80 -4.17
CA LYS A 214 -5.57 -9.91 -4.60
C LYS A 214 -5.38 -9.58 -6.08
N LYS A 215 -6.37 -9.85 -6.95
CA LYS A 215 -6.29 -9.51 -8.39
C LYS A 215 -6.40 -8.01 -8.66
N THR A 216 -7.26 -7.32 -7.89
CA THR A 216 -7.36 -5.86 -7.99
C THR A 216 -6.11 -5.19 -7.41
N VAL A 217 -5.59 -5.70 -6.30
CA VAL A 217 -4.34 -5.20 -5.69
C VAL A 217 -3.13 -5.45 -6.61
N GLY A 218 -3.02 -6.63 -7.22
CA GLY A 218 -1.95 -6.96 -8.18
C GLY A 218 -1.91 -6.10 -9.44
N LYS A 219 -2.97 -5.33 -9.75
CA LYS A 219 -2.94 -4.34 -10.85
C LYS A 219 -1.95 -3.20 -10.52
N PHE A 220 -1.82 -2.78 -9.26
CA PHE A 220 -0.90 -1.72 -8.83
C PHE A 220 0.58 -2.07 -9.05
N VAL A 221 0.92 -3.37 -9.08
CA VAL A 221 2.27 -3.81 -9.46
C VAL A 221 2.58 -3.44 -10.91
N LYS A 222 1.59 -3.61 -11.80
CA LYS A 222 1.72 -3.43 -13.26
C LYS A 222 1.66 -1.98 -13.75
N THR A 223 1.25 -1.02 -12.91
CA THR A 223 1.13 0.40 -13.28
C THR A 223 2.45 1.20 -13.20
N ASN A 224 3.53 0.58 -12.75
CA ASN A 224 4.75 1.28 -12.34
C ASN A 224 5.67 1.71 -13.51
N ASN A 225 6.29 2.89 -13.38
CA ASN A 225 7.42 3.35 -14.19
C ASN A 225 8.56 4.01 -13.36
N TYR A 226 8.41 4.30 -12.06
CA TYR A 226 9.22 5.34 -11.38
C TYR A 226 9.74 5.06 -9.96
N SER A 227 9.11 4.22 -9.14
CA SER A 227 9.53 3.99 -7.73
C SER A 227 9.21 2.57 -7.24
N THR A 228 9.87 2.10 -6.18
CA THR A 228 9.62 0.73 -5.67
C THR A 228 8.37 0.66 -4.79
N VAL A 229 7.80 -0.55 -4.63
CA VAL A 229 6.56 -0.79 -3.86
C VAL A 229 6.66 -0.30 -2.41
N GLU A 230 7.81 -0.44 -1.75
CA GLU A 230 8.04 0.06 -0.39
C GLU A 230 7.97 1.60 -0.27
N GLU A 231 8.27 2.32 -1.35
CA GLU A 231 8.26 3.79 -1.42
C GLU A 231 6.89 4.36 -1.79
N ARG A 232 5.87 3.50 -2.00
CA ARG A 232 4.54 3.88 -2.49
C ARG A 232 3.45 3.68 -1.45
N CYS A 233 2.49 4.59 -1.44
CA CYS A 233 1.17 4.36 -0.86
C CYS A 233 0.10 4.49 -1.94
N TYR A 234 -1.03 3.82 -1.74
CA TYR A 234 -1.96 3.42 -2.78
C TYR A 234 -3.32 4.07 -2.55
N GLY A 235 -3.88 4.63 -3.61
CA GLY A 235 -5.23 5.18 -3.67
C GLY A 235 -6.06 4.48 -4.74
N TYR A 236 -7.29 4.14 -4.38
CA TYR A 236 -8.27 3.53 -5.28
C TYR A 236 -9.62 4.22 -5.12
N SER A 237 -10.29 4.51 -6.21
CA SER A 237 -11.65 5.02 -6.16
C SER A 237 -12.56 4.47 -7.25
N ARG A 238 -13.85 4.47 -6.97
CA ARG A 238 -14.91 4.03 -7.88
C ARG A 238 -15.96 5.12 -7.97
N LEU A 239 -16.24 5.59 -9.18
CA LEU A 239 -17.43 6.38 -9.48
C LEU A 239 -18.47 5.45 -10.12
N SER A 240 -19.52 5.14 -9.38
CA SER A 240 -20.57 4.21 -9.78
C SER A 240 -21.90 4.93 -9.97
N LYS A 241 -22.62 4.60 -11.05
CA LYS A 241 -24.02 4.99 -11.27
C LYS A 241 -24.89 3.77 -10.98
N VAL A 242 -25.52 3.75 -9.80
CA VAL A 242 -26.36 2.64 -9.33
C VAL A 242 -27.79 2.86 -9.81
N VAL A 243 -28.36 1.85 -10.46
CA VAL A 243 -29.71 1.86 -11.05
C VAL A 243 -30.67 0.87 -10.37
N ALA A 244 -30.13 -0.12 -9.66
CA ALA A 244 -30.91 -1.02 -8.83
C ALA A 244 -30.06 -1.66 -7.76
N SER A 245 -30.69 -2.12 -6.68
CA SER A 245 -30.05 -2.85 -5.60
C SER A 245 -30.91 -4.04 -5.17
N ARG A 246 -30.28 -5.16 -4.85
CA ARG A 246 -30.95 -6.35 -4.31
C ARG A 246 -30.25 -6.80 -3.04
N TYR A 247 -31.02 -7.23 -2.04
CA TYR A 247 -30.50 -7.69 -0.75
C TYR A 247 -31.29 -8.88 -0.20
N LEU A 248 -30.58 -9.75 0.52
CA LEU A 248 -31.10 -10.82 1.36
C LEU A 248 -31.15 -10.37 2.81
N ASP A 249 -32.21 -10.74 3.53
CA ASP A 249 -32.23 -10.72 4.98
C ASP A 249 -31.33 -11.82 5.54
N GLU A 250 -30.14 -11.41 5.95
CA GLU A 250 -29.13 -12.21 6.63
C GLU A 250 -29.68 -12.94 7.87
N ALA A 251 -30.52 -12.29 8.67
CA ALA A 251 -31.04 -12.87 9.91
C ALA A 251 -32.04 -14.01 9.61
N GLY A 252 -32.98 -13.77 8.69
CA GLY A 252 -33.89 -14.80 8.17
C GLY A 252 -33.15 -15.94 7.48
N LEU A 253 -32.13 -15.64 6.67
CA LEU A 253 -31.30 -16.65 6.00
C LEU A 253 -30.59 -17.58 7.01
N LEU A 254 -29.92 -17.01 8.01
CA LEU A 254 -29.24 -17.78 9.05
C LEU A 254 -30.22 -18.52 9.96
N TYR A 255 -31.40 -17.97 10.23
CA TYR A 255 -32.47 -18.66 10.94
C TYR A 255 -32.96 -19.91 10.19
N LEU A 256 -33.17 -19.82 8.87
CA LEU A 256 -33.54 -20.96 8.04
C LEU A 256 -32.41 -22.00 7.98
N ALA A 257 -31.17 -21.57 7.77
CA ALA A 257 -29.99 -22.43 7.72
C ALA A 257 -29.79 -23.22 9.02
N ASN A 258 -29.78 -22.53 10.16
CA ASN A 258 -29.61 -23.13 11.49
C ASN A 258 -30.83 -23.96 11.91
N GLY A 259 -32.01 -23.65 11.38
CA GLY A 259 -33.23 -24.45 11.51
C GLY A 259 -33.24 -25.73 10.66
N GLY A 260 -32.17 -26.04 9.92
CA GLY A 260 -32.05 -27.23 9.09
C GLY A 260 -32.98 -27.22 7.86
N LYS A 261 -33.36 -26.04 7.37
CA LYS A 261 -34.22 -25.90 6.20
C LYS A 261 -33.42 -26.10 4.91
N ASP A 262 -34.06 -26.72 3.91
CA ASP A 262 -33.47 -26.89 2.59
C ASP A 262 -33.61 -25.59 1.80
N ILE A 263 -32.59 -24.73 1.86
CA ILE A 263 -32.51 -23.43 1.19
C ILE A 263 -31.44 -23.38 0.09
N TYR A 264 -30.69 -24.47 -0.08
CA TYR A 264 -29.47 -24.52 -0.87
C TYR A 264 -29.72 -25.05 -2.29
N SER A 265 -28.86 -24.67 -3.23
CA SER A 265 -28.81 -25.32 -4.55
C SER A 265 -28.43 -26.79 -4.39
N GLU A 266 -28.90 -27.67 -5.28
CA GLU A 266 -28.61 -29.11 -5.16
C GLU A 266 -27.11 -29.41 -5.20
N ALA A 267 -26.36 -28.71 -6.06
CA ALA A 267 -24.92 -28.90 -6.20
C ALA A 267 -24.17 -28.51 -4.92
N PHE A 268 -24.53 -27.36 -4.32
CA PHE A 268 -23.93 -26.92 -3.05
C PHE A 268 -24.31 -27.87 -1.91
N ASN A 269 -25.58 -28.23 -1.77
CA ASN A 269 -26.03 -29.06 -0.66
C ASN A 269 -25.39 -30.46 -0.68
N ARG A 270 -25.27 -31.10 -1.86
CA ARG A 270 -24.61 -32.41 -1.99
C ARG A 270 -23.15 -32.36 -1.50
N LEU A 271 -22.43 -31.27 -1.78
CA LEU A 271 -21.03 -31.12 -1.36
C LEU A 271 -20.91 -30.72 0.12
N ARG A 272 -21.80 -29.85 0.60
CA ARG A 272 -21.93 -29.50 2.02
C ARG A 272 -22.22 -30.75 2.87
N GLU A 273 -23.19 -31.56 2.48
CA GLU A 273 -23.49 -32.85 3.11
C GLU A 273 -22.30 -33.81 3.05
N LYS A 274 -21.56 -33.86 1.93
CA LYS A 274 -20.33 -34.66 1.86
C LYS A 274 -19.30 -34.21 2.89
N ILE A 275 -19.03 -32.91 3.02
CA ILE A 275 -18.06 -32.35 3.98
C ILE A 275 -18.49 -32.60 5.43
N MET A 276 -19.79 -32.45 5.75
CA MET A 276 -20.31 -32.75 7.09
C MET A 276 -20.13 -34.22 7.50
N ASN A 277 -20.03 -35.15 6.55
CA ASN A 277 -19.81 -36.58 6.80
C ASN A 277 -18.35 -37.03 6.61
N ASP A 278 -17.58 -36.33 5.78
CA ASP A 278 -16.22 -36.66 5.33
C ASP A 278 -15.40 -35.36 5.15
N PRO A 279 -14.90 -34.74 6.24
CA PRO A 279 -14.26 -33.43 6.21
C PRO A 279 -12.77 -33.52 5.80
N THR A 280 -12.53 -33.93 4.55
CA THR A 280 -11.19 -33.97 3.94
C THR A 280 -10.85 -32.64 3.25
N ILE A 281 -9.56 -32.31 3.20
CA ILE A 281 -9.06 -31.13 2.47
C ILE A 281 -9.49 -31.16 1.00
N GLU A 282 -9.49 -32.33 0.34
CA GLU A 282 -9.98 -32.46 -1.05
C GLU A 282 -11.45 -32.02 -1.19
N ASN A 283 -12.32 -32.37 -0.24
CA ASN A 283 -13.71 -31.94 -0.27
C ASN A 283 -13.87 -30.44 -0.03
N VAL A 284 -13.03 -29.85 0.83
CA VAL A 284 -12.98 -28.39 1.07
C VAL A 284 -12.45 -27.63 -0.16
N ASP A 285 -11.39 -28.12 -0.80
CA ASP A 285 -10.86 -27.53 -2.04
C ASP A 285 -11.91 -27.53 -3.16
N ARG A 286 -12.68 -28.63 -3.28
CA ARG A 286 -13.80 -28.71 -4.22
C ARG A 286 -14.94 -27.75 -3.89
N LEU A 287 -15.16 -27.43 -2.62
CA LEU A 287 -16.15 -26.42 -2.20
C LEU A 287 -15.68 -25.03 -2.60
N LEU A 288 -14.43 -24.70 -2.29
CA LEU A 288 -13.85 -23.39 -2.56
C LEU A 288 -13.67 -23.13 -4.06
N LYS A 289 -13.29 -24.15 -4.85
CA LYS A 289 -13.24 -24.06 -6.32
C LYS A 289 -14.64 -24.00 -6.95
N GLY A 290 -15.59 -24.78 -6.44
CA GLY A 290 -16.94 -24.89 -7.01
C GLY A 290 -17.88 -23.73 -6.65
N PHE A 291 -17.69 -23.08 -5.50
CA PHE A 291 -18.59 -22.06 -4.96
C PHE A 291 -17.88 -20.82 -4.39
N GLY A 292 -16.55 -20.72 -4.50
CA GLY A 292 -15.80 -19.62 -3.93
C GLY A 292 -15.71 -19.69 -2.41
N THR A 293 -15.40 -18.55 -1.81
CA THR A 293 -15.10 -18.40 -0.37
C THR A 293 -16.26 -17.77 0.43
N HIS A 294 -17.12 -17.03 -0.26
CA HIS A 294 -18.14 -16.15 0.31
C HIS A 294 -19.46 -16.30 -0.46
N LEU A 295 -20.55 -15.82 0.12
CA LEU A 295 -21.90 -15.71 -0.46
C LEU A 295 -22.22 -14.23 -0.69
N VAL A 296 -22.70 -13.86 -1.87
CA VAL A 296 -23.24 -12.51 -2.11
C VAL A 296 -24.61 -12.38 -1.43
N ILE A 297 -24.72 -11.52 -0.42
CA ILE A 297 -25.99 -11.23 0.28
C ILE A 297 -26.62 -9.90 -0.14
N SER A 298 -25.86 -8.99 -0.76
CA SER A 298 -26.39 -7.78 -1.38
C SER A 298 -25.56 -7.41 -2.61
N ALA A 299 -26.19 -6.84 -3.64
CA ALA A 299 -25.52 -6.34 -4.84
C ALA A 299 -26.21 -5.09 -5.41
N ASP A 300 -25.40 -4.15 -5.88
CA ASP A 300 -25.80 -2.96 -6.65
C ASP A 300 -25.51 -3.21 -8.14
N LEU A 301 -26.51 -2.98 -9.01
CA LEU A 301 -26.36 -2.99 -10.46
C LEU A 301 -26.22 -1.57 -11.02
N GLY A 302 -25.40 -1.43 -12.07
CA GLY A 302 -25.09 -0.15 -12.67
C GLY A 302 -23.95 -0.19 -13.69
N GLY A 303 -23.26 0.94 -13.82
CA GLY A 303 -21.93 1.01 -14.43
C GLY A 303 -20.96 1.77 -13.53
N MET A 304 -19.66 1.52 -13.69
CA MET A 304 -18.62 2.14 -12.88
C MET A 304 -17.36 2.54 -13.65
N ILE A 305 -16.70 3.58 -13.16
CA ILE A 305 -15.34 3.98 -13.52
C ILE A 305 -14.46 3.78 -12.28
N GLU A 306 -13.50 2.88 -12.38
CA GLU A 306 -12.49 2.59 -11.37
C GLU A 306 -11.23 3.41 -11.71
N TYR A 307 -10.61 4.04 -10.70
CA TYR A 307 -9.38 4.83 -10.84
C TYR A 307 -8.34 4.38 -9.80
N MET A 308 -7.10 4.22 -10.25
CA MET A 308 -5.95 3.76 -9.49
C MET A 308 -4.83 4.81 -9.52
N VAL A 309 -4.30 5.15 -8.35
CA VAL A 309 -3.21 6.13 -8.18
C VAL A 309 -2.26 5.71 -7.07
N ASP A 310 -0.98 6.02 -7.26
CA ASP A 310 0.12 5.76 -6.35
C ASP A 310 0.80 7.08 -6.00
N PHE A 311 1.16 7.24 -4.74
CA PHE A 311 1.85 8.42 -4.25
C PHE A 311 3.19 8.04 -3.61
N GLN A 312 4.18 8.93 -3.69
CA GLN A 312 5.45 8.80 -2.99
C GLN A 312 5.22 8.86 -1.47
N LYS A 313 5.41 7.73 -0.77
CA LYS A 313 5.09 7.53 0.65
C LYS A 313 5.77 8.53 1.60
N LYS A 314 6.88 9.14 1.18
CA LYS A 314 7.58 10.22 1.92
C LYS A 314 6.84 11.56 1.88
N GLU A 315 6.13 11.86 0.79
CA GLU A 315 5.42 13.14 0.56
C GLU A 315 3.98 13.13 1.11
N VAL A 316 3.47 11.97 1.52
CA VAL A 316 2.08 11.79 1.96
C VAL A 316 1.99 11.70 3.47
N ALA A 317 1.34 12.67 4.12
CA ALA A 317 1.00 12.61 5.54
C ALA A 317 -0.27 11.78 5.82
N ASP A 318 -1.29 11.89 4.96
CA ASP A 318 -2.50 11.06 5.02
C ASP A 318 -2.94 10.62 3.62
N VAL A 319 -2.82 9.32 3.34
CA VAL A 319 -3.20 8.76 2.03
C VAL A 319 -4.70 8.82 1.79
N GLN A 320 -5.54 8.81 2.83
CA GLN A 320 -6.99 8.90 2.67
C GLN A 320 -7.38 10.28 2.15
N THR A 321 -6.92 11.35 2.80
CA THR A 321 -7.12 12.74 2.36
C THR A 321 -6.55 12.99 0.96
N TYR A 322 -5.34 12.50 0.67
CA TYR A 322 -4.72 12.62 -0.66
C TYR A 322 -5.56 11.91 -1.74
N THR A 323 -6.01 10.68 -1.47
CA THR A 323 -6.85 9.91 -2.41
C THR A 323 -8.21 10.55 -2.60
N GLU A 324 -8.85 11.07 -1.54
CA GLU A 324 -10.15 11.74 -1.61
C GLU A 324 -10.08 13.03 -2.46
N MET A 325 -9.09 13.89 -2.20
CA MET A 325 -8.90 15.12 -2.97
C MET A 325 -8.56 14.81 -4.43
N ARG A 326 -7.66 13.86 -4.68
CA ARG A 326 -7.32 13.40 -6.04
C ARG A 326 -8.54 12.85 -6.79
N THR A 327 -9.34 12.03 -6.12
CA THR A 327 -10.58 11.45 -6.67
C THR A 327 -11.58 12.53 -7.05
N LYS A 328 -11.83 13.49 -6.16
CA LYS A 328 -12.73 14.63 -6.44
C LYS A 328 -12.23 15.47 -7.60
N TYR A 329 -10.91 15.64 -7.74
CA TYR A 329 -10.31 16.37 -8.85
C TYR A 329 -10.47 15.63 -10.19
N VAL A 330 -10.08 14.35 -10.26
CA VAL A 330 -10.16 13.52 -11.48
C VAL A 330 -11.60 13.44 -12.02
N TYR A 331 -12.59 13.30 -11.14
CA TYR A 331 -14.01 13.30 -11.53
C TYR A 331 -14.64 14.70 -11.68
N GLY A 332 -13.85 15.78 -11.69
CA GLY A 332 -14.30 17.16 -11.93
C GLY A 332 -15.19 17.77 -10.85
N LYS A 333 -15.25 17.15 -9.65
CA LYS A 333 -16.07 17.59 -8.52
C LYS A 333 -15.42 18.76 -7.74
N ILE A 334 -14.13 19.02 -7.94
CA ILE A 334 -13.42 20.22 -7.45
C ILE A 334 -12.57 20.87 -8.57
N GLN A 335 -12.20 22.14 -8.37
CA GLN A 335 -11.36 22.91 -9.28
C GLN A 335 -9.89 22.90 -8.85
N PRO A 336 -8.93 23.20 -9.75
CA PRO A 336 -7.51 23.33 -9.40
C PRO A 336 -7.26 24.32 -8.26
N SER A 337 -6.35 23.96 -7.36
CA SER A 337 -5.92 24.76 -6.21
C SER A 337 -4.46 24.45 -5.86
N ALA A 338 -3.84 25.27 -5.00
CA ALA A 338 -2.50 24.99 -4.49
C ALA A 338 -2.39 23.62 -3.80
N GLU A 339 -3.48 23.17 -3.15
CA GLU A 339 -3.54 21.88 -2.47
C GLU A 339 -3.58 20.70 -3.45
N THR A 340 -4.38 20.80 -4.53
CA THR A 340 -4.40 19.75 -5.56
C THR A 340 -3.05 19.66 -6.27
N SER A 341 -2.41 20.80 -6.58
CA SER A 341 -1.07 20.82 -7.18
C SER A 341 0.01 20.20 -6.26
N ARG A 342 -0.13 20.32 -4.94
CA ARG A 342 0.74 19.65 -3.95
C ARG A 342 0.59 18.13 -4.01
N ILE A 343 -0.65 17.63 -4.08
CA ILE A 343 -0.94 16.20 -4.24
C ILE A 343 -0.42 15.69 -5.58
N ASP A 344 -0.65 16.44 -6.67
CA ASP A 344 -0.26 16.06 -8.03
C ASP A 344 1.26 15.92 -8.20
N ALA A 345 2.05 16.66 -7.41
CA ALA A 345 3.50 16.52 -7.31
C ALA A 345 3.97 15.25 -6.56
N SER A 346 3.11 14.67 -5.72
CA SER A 346 3.41 13.42 -4.99
C SER A 346 3.09 12.15 -5.80
N ILE A 347 2.34 12.25 -6.91
CA ILE A 347 1.94 11.10 -7.72
C ILE A 347 3.16 10.41 -8.35
N SER A 348 3.15 9.08 -8.29
CA SER A 348 4.20 8.20 -8.82
C SER A 348 3.73 7.22 -9.90
N THR A 349 2.43 7.19 -10.21
CA THR A 349 1.86 6.41 -11.32
C THR A 349 1.96 7.15 -12.65
N ASP A 350 2.10 6.37 -13.72
CA ASP A 350 1.78 6.79 -15.08
C ASP A 350 0.24 6.86 -15.24
N CYS A 351 -0.34 8.07 -15.18
CA CYS A 351 -1.80 8.29 -15.17
C CYS A 351 -2.52 7.97 -16.50
N SER A 352 -1.82 7.46 -17.52
CA SER A 352 -2.41 7.16 -18.84
C SER A 352 -3.51 6.08 -18.80
N ALA A 353 -4.47 6.17 -19.74
CA ALA A 353 -5.72 5.39 -19.75
C ALA A 353 -5.57 3.90 -19.46
N SER A 354 -4.59 3.26 -20.09
CA SER A 354 -4.44 1.80 -20.12
C SER A 354 -3.91 1.21 -18.81
N LYS A 355 -3.49 2.06 -17.85
CA LYS A 355 -2.94 1.65 -16.55
C LYS A 355 -3.81 2.08 -15.38
N SER A 356 -4.24 3.34 -15.35
CA SER A 356 -4.90 3.93 -14.16
C SER A 356 -6.43 3.82 -14.14
N PHE A 357 -7.10 3.45 -15.24
CA PHE A 357 -8.56 3.46 -15.33
C PHE A 357 -9.13 2.12 -15.77
N THR A 358 -10.28 1.73 -15.21
CA THR A 358 -11.12 0.64 -15.73
C THR A 358 -12.57 1.12 -15.80
N ILE A 359 -13.18 1.05 -16.99
CA ILE A 359 -14.57 1.45 -17.21
C ILE A 359 -15.37 0.19 -17.50
N ARG A 360 -16.44 -0.04 -16.75
CA ARG A 360 -17.34 -1.19 -16.90
C ARG A 360 -18.79 -0.76 -17.04
N ALA A 361 -19.52 -1.47 -17.90
CA ALA A 361 -20.90 -1.19 -18.28
C ALA A 361 -21.11 0.21 -18.94
N GLY A 362 -22.33 0.44 -19.40
CA GLY A 362 -22.73 1.59 -20.23
C GLY A 362 -22.69 1.26 -21.73
N GLU A 363 -23.09 2.22 -22.55
CA GLU A 363 -23.09 2.06 -24.00
C GLU A 363 -21.67 2.16 -24.58
N ASN A 364 -21.32 1.21 -25.46
CA ASN A 364 -19.97 1.08 -26.03
C ASN A 364 -19.45 2.38 -26.66
N GLU A 365 -20.30 3.17 -27.34
CA GLU A 365 -19.87 4.45 -27.92
C GLU A 365 -19.47 5.47 -26.84
N CYS A 366 -20.19 5.53 -25.71
CA CYS A 366 -19.85 6.41 -24.59
C CYS A 366 -18.56 5.95 -23.87
N VAL A 367 -18.41 4.64 -23.65
CA VAL A 367 -17.19 4.06 -23.06
C VAL A 367 -15.96 4.37 -23.93
N GLU A 368 -16.06 4.20 -25.25
CA GLU A 368 -14.98 4.50 -26.19
C GLU A 368 -14.65 6.00 -26.29
N LYS A 369 -15.63 6.89 -26.13
CA LYS A 369 -15.38 8.34 -26.04
C LYS A 369 -14.58 8.70 -24.79
N ILE A 370 -14.94 8.13 -23.62
CA ILE A 370 -14.18 8.36 -22.38
C ILE A 370 -12.77 7.80 -22.54
N ARG A 371 -12.60 6.54 -22.96
CA ARG A 371 -11.28 5.90 -23.20
C ARG A 371 -10.34 6.78 -24.04
N LYS A 372 -10.85 7.37 -25.12
CA LYS A 372 -10.08 8.30 -25.98
C LYS A 372 -9.75 9.62 -25.30
N SER A 373 -10.65 10.18 -24.48
CA SER A 373 -10.35 11.41 -23.72
C SER A 373 -9.30 11.21 -22.63
N ILE A 374 -9.17 10.00 -22.07
CA ILE A 374 -8.19 9.67 -21.04
C ILE A 374 -6.89 9.07 -21.59
N GLU A 375 -6.76 8.89 -22.92
CA GLU A 375 -5.59 8.25 -23.54
C GLU A 375 -4.27 8.95 -23.18
N ASN A 376 -4.29 10.29 -23.13
CA ASN A 376 -3.15 11.14 -22.76
C ASN A 376 -3.36 11.85 -21.40
N PHE A 377 -4.03 11.19 -20.45
CA PHE A 377 -4.36 11.79 -19.15
C PHE A 377 -3.10 12.08 -18.32
N SER A 378 -2.96 13.33 -17.88
CA SER A 378 -1.86 13.81 -17.04
C SER A 378 -2.30 13.96 -15.58
N ASN A 379 -1.35 14.27 -14.68
CA ASN A 379 -1.68 14.60 -13.30
C ASN A 379 -2.66 15.80 -13.25
N GLU A 380 -2.49 16.82 -14.10
CA GLU A 380 -3.36 18.00 -14.16
C GLU A 380 -4.66 17.80 -14.98
N SER A 381 -5.00 16.56 -15.35
CA SER A 381 -6.19 16.26 -16.15
C SER A 381 -7.43 15.92 -15.30
N GLN A 382 -8.61 16.22 -15.83
CA GLN A 382 -9.92 15.82 -15.31
C GLN A 382 -10.71 15.10 -16.40
N ILE A 383 -11.61 14.17 -16.04
CA ILE A 383 -12.53 13.56 -17.00
C ILE A 383 -13.55 14.61 -17.45
N ASP A 384 -13.74 14.72 -18.77
CA ASP A 384 -14.72 15.61 -19.37
C ASP A 384 -16.14 15.32 -18.81
N GLN A 385 -16.74 16.35 -18.21
CA GLN A 385 -18.02 16.22 -17.51
C GLN A 385 -19.19 15.93 -18.45
N HIS A 386 -19.12 16.31 -19.72
CA HIS A 386 -20.15 15.98 -20.71
C HIS A 386 -20.06 14.51 -21.09
N LEU A 387 -18.85 13.99 -21.34
CA LEU A 387 -18.65 12.55 -21.63
C LEU A 387 -19.05 11.67 -20.44
N LEU A 388 -18.73 12.11 -19.22
CA LEU A 388 -19.14 11.43 -18.00
C LEU A 388 -20.67 11.42 -17.84
N SER A 389 -21.33 12.55 -18.11
CA SER A 389 -22.80 12.66 -18.09
C SER A 389 -23.45 11.76 -19.14
N ASP A 390 -22.93 11.73 -20.37
CA ASP A 390 -23.44 10.90 -21.47
C ASP A 390 -23.34 9.41 -21.16
N TRP A 391 -22.22 8.98 -20.55
CA TRP A 391 -22.07 7.60 -20.07
C TRP A 391 -23.04 7.27 -18.92
N MET A 392 -23.20 8.15 -17.93
CA MET A 392 -24.19 7.94 -16.85
C MET A 392 -25.63 7.87 -17.37
N ASN A 393 -25.98 8.70 -18.36
CA ASN A 393 -27.30 8.69 -19.00
C ASN A 393 -27.52 7.40 -19.80
N SER A 394 -26.47 6.79 -20.37
CA SER A 394 -26.56 5.51 -21.11
C SER A 394 -26.94 4.30 -20.22
N LEU A 395 -26.91 4.47 -18.89
CA LEU A 395 -27.30 3.49 -17.89
C LEU A 395 -28.74 3.71 -17.37
N GLU A 396 -29.37 4.85 -17.64
CA GLU A 396 -30.70 5.15 -17.11
C GLU A 396 -31.83 4.50 -17.94
N GLY A 397 -32.79 3.89 -17.25
CA GLY A 397 -34.00 3.36 -17.86
C GLY A 397 -34.70 2.29 -17.02
N ASP A 398 -35.72 1.67 -17.59
CA ASP A 398 -36.47 0.58 -16.95
C ASP A 398 -35.83 -0.78 -17.26
N TYR A 399 -34.74 -1.10 -16.56
CA TYR A 399 -33.98 -2.35 -16.74
C TYR A 399 -34.83 -3.62 -16.57
N ARG A 400 -35.98 -3.56 -15.88
CA ARG A 400 -36.88 -4.71 -15.74
C ARG A 400 -37.56 -5.07 -17.07
N ASN A 401 -37.78 -4.09 -17.95
CA ASN A 401 -38.47 -4.29 -19.23
C ASN A 401 -37.58 -4.08 -20.46
N ASP A 402 -36.40 -3.46 -20.32
CA ASP A 402 -35.43 -3.26 -21.41
C ASP A 402 -34.26 -4.26 -21.32
N ALA A 403 -34.31 -5.30 -22.17
CA ALA A 403 -33.28 -6.33 -22.26
C ALA A 403 -31.95 -5.82 -22.85
N GLU A 404 -31.96 -4.76 -23.68
CA GLU A 404 -30.73 -4.16 -24.21
C GLU A 404 -30.09 -3.21 -23.19
N LEU A 405 -30.87 -2.63 -22.28
CA LEU A 405 -30.32 -1.95 -21.11
C LEU A 405 -29.67 -2.96 -20.15
N ARG A 406 -30.32 -4.10 -19.85
CA ARG A 406 -29.73 -5.15 -18.98
C ARG A 406 -28.34 -5.61 -19.42
N LYS A 407 -28.14 -5.82 -20.72
CA LYS A 407 -26.83 -6.17 -21.32
C LYS A 407 -25.73 -5.11 -21.11
N ARG A 408 -26.11 -3.87 -20.79
CA ARG A 408 -25.21 -2.74 -20.53
C ARG A 408 -25.01 -2.47 -19.03
N LEU A 409 -25.52 -3.31 -18.14
CA LEU A 409 -25.33 -3.22 -16.69
C LEU A 409 -24.40 -4.34 -16.17
N THR A 410 -23.71 -4.07 -15.07
CA THR A 410 -22.91 -5.05 -14.32
C THR A 410 -23.04 -4.79 -12.81
N ILE A 411 -22.44 -5.66 -11.99
CA ILE A 411 -22.32 -5.46 -10.55
C ILE A 411 -21.28 -4.37 -10.27
N VAL A 412 -21.70 -3.32 -9.56
CA VAL A 412 -20.87 -2.16 -9.21
C VAL A 412 -20.63 -2.02 -7.71
N GLY A 413 -21.15 -2.96 -6.92
CA GLY A 413 -20.95 -3.05 -5.48
C GLY A 413 -21.61 -4.31 -4.93
N CYS A 414 -21.05 -4.93 -3.89
CA CYS A 414 -21.67 -6.07 -3.24
C CYS A 414 -21.28 -6.18 -1.76
N THR A 415 -22.17 -6.75 -0.95
CA THR A 415 -21.88 -7.20 0.42
C THR A 415 -21.92 -8.72 0.45
N THR A 416 -20.94 -9.32 1.13
CA THR A 416 -20.72 -10.76 1.16
C THR A 416 -20.69 -11.30 2.60
N LEU A 417 -21.01 -12.58 2.74
CA LEU A 417 -21.00 -13.34 3.99
C LEU A 417 -20.12 -14.58 3.81
N PRO A 418 -19.21 -14.94 4.72
CA PRO A 418 -18.32 -16.09 4.50
C PRO A 418 -19.10 -17.42 4.42
N ILE A 419 -18.76 -18.34 3.50
CA ILE A 419 -19.56 -19.58 3.36
C ILE A 419 -19.48 -20.51 4.58
N TRP A 420 -18.45 -20.35 5.41
CA TRP A 420 -18.25 -21.20 6.59
C TRP A 420 -19.29 -20.96 7.69
N VAL A 421 -20.09 -19.88 7.63
CA VAL A 421 -21.25 -19.68 8.53
C VAL A 421 -22.32 -20.77 8.40
N PHE A 422 -22.34 -21.52 7.29
CA PHE A 422 -23.27 -22.62 7.05
C PHE A 422 -22.79 -23.98 7.60
N PHE A 423 -21.71 -23.99 8.39
CA PHE A 423 -21.05 -25.18 8.91
C PHE A 423 -20.83 -25.10 10.44
N GLU A 424 -20.71 -26.26 11.08
CA GLU A 424 -20.38 -26.36 12.51
C GLU A 424 -18.99 -25.76 12.81
N PRO A 425 -18.73 -25.21 14.02
CA PRO A 425 -17.55 -24.39 14.30
C PRO A 425 -16.18 -24.99 13.91
N GLU A 426 -15.96 -26.29 14.10
CA GLU A 426 -14.70 -26.95 13.71
C GLU A 426 -14.54 -27.07 12.18
N LEU A 427 -15.63 -27.31 11.45
CA LEU A 427 -15.61 -27.30 9.99
C LEU A 427 -15.47 -25.88 9.46
N ALA A 428 -16.09 -24.91 10.13
CA ALA A 428 -15.95 -23.51 9.78
C ALA A 428 -14.50 -23.03 9.92
N ARG A 429 -13.82 -23.42 11.02
CA ARG A 429 -12.39 -23.19 11.23
C ARG A 429 -11.54 -23.86 10.14
N LEU A 430 -11.80 -25.12 9.80
CA LEU A 430 -11.08 -25.86 8.75
C LEU A 430 -11.21 -25.17 7.37
N ILE A 431 -12.41 -24.73 7.00
CA ILE A 431 -12.65 -24.03 5.72
C ILE A 431 -11.91 -22.68 5.71
N ARG A 432 -11.98 -21.91 6.81
CA ARG A 432 -11.26 -20.64 6.97
C ARG A 432 -9.75 -20.82 6.84
N GLU A 433 -9.17 -21.75 7.61
CA GLU A 433 -7.73 -22.08 7.57
C GLU A 433 -7.30 -22.44 6.14
N ARG A 434 -8.14 -23.18 5.40
CA ARG A 434 -7.85 -23.53 4.01
C ARG A 434 -7.91 -22.33 3.05
N VAL A 435 -8.79 -21.36 3.28
CA VAL A 435 -8.77 -20.08 2.53
C VAL A 435 -7.51 -19.26 2.84
N GLU A 436 -7.03 -19.28 4.09
CA GLU A 436 -5.76 -18.65 4.52
C GLU A 436 -4.51 -19.37 3.96
N GLU A 437 -4.62 -20.63 3.54
CA GLU A 437 -3.58 -21.34 2.78
C GLU A 437 -3.66 -21.02 1.29
N ILE A 438 -4.87 -21.00 0.70
CA ILE A 438 -5.08 -20.68 -0.73
C ILE A 438 -4.65 -19.24 -1.05
N SER A 439 -4.84 -18.28 -0.14
CA SER A 439 -4.42 -16.89 -0.36
C SER A 439 -2.89 -16.68 -0.49
N LYS A 440 -2.09 -17.73 -0.21
CA LYS A 440 -0.62 -17.76 -0.32
C LYS A 440 -0.11 -18.51 -1.56
N GLN A 441 -1.02 -19.02 -2.40
CA GLN A 441 -0.70 -19.70 -3.67
C GLN A 441 -0.19 -18.71 -4.72
N SER A 442 0.64 -19.17 -5.66
CA SER A 442 1.31 -18.35 -6.67
C SER A 442 0.38 -17.49 -7.53
N ASN A 443 -0.88 -17.87 -7.67
CA ASN A 443 -1.86 -17.08 -8.40
C ASN A 443 -2.46 -15.94 -7.56
N TYR A 444 -2.57 -16.07 -6.24
CA TYR A 444 -3.05 -15.01 -5.34
C TYR A 444 -1.93 -14.20 -4.70
N ASP A 445 -0.71 -14.72 -4.74
CA ASP A 445 0.53 -14.04 -4.44
C ASP A 445 0.80 -12.97 -5.50
N TYR A 446 0.62 -11.71 -5.15
CA TYR A 446 0.91 -10.60 -6.06
C TYR A 446 2.38 -10.19 -6.08
N ASP A 447 3.23 -10.67 -5.17
CA ASP A 447 4.68 -10.50 -5.31
C ASP A 447 5.57 -11.24 -4.29
N LYS A 448 6.46 -12.11 -4.79
CA LYS A 448 7.69 -12.52 -4.10
C LYS A 448 8.93 -11.73 -4.55
N ASP A 449 8.91 -11.14 -5.74
CA ASP A 449 10.10 -10.52 -6.35
C ASP A 449 10.16 -9.00 -6.12
N ILE A 450 9.04 -8.34 -5.82
CA ILE A 450 8.99 -6.88 -5.55
C ILE A 450 8.67 -6.58 -4.07
N MET A 451 8.14 -7.54 -3.28
CA MET A 451 8.05 -7.44 -1.81
C MET A 451 9.34 -7.91 -1.10
N GLN A 452 10.50 -7.46 -1.57
CA GLN A 452 11.81 -7.74 -0.95
C GLN A 452 12.05 -6.95 0.36
N GLY A 453 11.01 -6.40 0.96
CA GLY A 453 11.11 -5.73 2.25
C GLY A 453 11.48 -6.73 3.34
N ASP A 454 12.36 -6.32 4.27
CA ASP A 454 12.70 -7.06 5.50
C ASP A 454 11.51 -7.12 6.47
N ASN A 455 10.42 -7.76 6.05
CA ASN A 455 9.18 -7.90 6.81
C ASN A 455 9.50 -8.63 8.13
N CYS A 456 9.43 -7.91 9.25
CA CYS A 456 9.99 -8.38 10.52
C CYS A 456 9.12 -7.97 11.71
N MET A 457 9.13 -8.82 12.73
CA MET A 457 8.51 -8.55 14.02
C MET A 457 9.49 -7.84 14.96
N ILE A 458 9.08 -6.67 15.48
CA ILE A 458 9.83 -5.89 16.46
C ILE A 458 9.15 -6.02 17.83
N GLU A 459 9.74 -6.82 18.72
CA GLU A 459 9.32 -6.92 20.12
C GLU A 459 10.05 -5.86 20.96
N LEU A 460 9.30 -4.94 21.55
CA LEU A 460 9.81 -3.78 22.27
C LEU A 460 10.00 -4.10 23.76
N ASN A 461 11.15 -3.73 24.30
CA ASN A 461 11.45 -3.86 25.73
C ASN A 461 12.05 -2.57 26.30
N ASP A 462 12.00 -2.43 27.63
CA ASP A 462 12.51 -1.25 28.35
C ASP A 462 13.97 -0.91 28.03
N GLY A 463 14.81 -1.90 27.69
CA GLY A 463 16.20 -1.67 27.30
C GLY A 463 16.34 -0.95 25.95
N MET A 464 15.52 -1.32 24.96
CA MET A 464 15.45 -0.64 23.66
C MET A 464 14.96 0.80 23.84
N LEU A 465 13.89 0.99 24.63
CA LEU A 465 13.20 2.27 24.79
C LEU A 465 13.88 3.23 25.79
N ARG A 466 14.83 2.77 26.60
CA ARG A 466 15.56 3.60 27.57
C ARG A 466 16.68 4.39 26.91
N PHE A 467 16.64 5.71 27.03
CA PHE A 467 17.71 6.61 26.63
C PHE A 467 18.56 7.01 27.85
N ASP A 468 19.83 7.31 27.63
CA ASP A 468 20.67 7.93 28.65
C ASP A 468 20.29 9.42 28.80
N THR A 469 20.57 9.98 29.98
CA THR A 469 20.33 11.35 30.40
C THR A 469 21.58 12.23 30.36
N GLY A 470 22.75 11.68 30.02
CA GLY A 470 24.00 12.42 29.86
C GLY A 470 23.95 13.54 28.81
N ASP A 471 24.89 14.48 28.88
CA ASP A 471 25.05 15.55 27.87
C ASP A 471 25.60 14.99 26.54
N ASP A 472 26.39 13.91 26.62
CA ASP A 472 26.97 13.13 25.52
C ASP A 472 26.01 12.11 24.90
N ALA A 473 24.84 11.89 25.52
CA ALA A 473 23.85 10.93 25.06
C ALA A 473 23.05 11.44 23.84
N THR A 474 22.99 10.63 22.78
CA THR A 474 22.03 10.88 21.69
C THR A 474 20.59 10.57 22.12
N LEU A 475 19.61 11.22 21.49
CA LEU A 475 18.18 11.03 21.74
C LEU A 475 17.47 10.31 20.58
N VAL A 476 18.27 9.65 19.72
CA VAL A 476 17.82 8.89 18.56
C VAL A 476 18.54 7.54 18.52
N LYS A 477 17.80 6.46 18.25
CA LYS A 477 18.33 5.11 18.06
C LYS A 477 17.86 4.52 16.74
N VAL A 478 18.65 3.62 16.15
CA VAL A 478 18.26 2.85 14.96
C VAL A 478 17.99 1.40 15.36
N VAL A 479 16.88 0.86 14.85
CA VAL A 479 16.51 -0.55 14.92
C VAL A 479 16.91 -1.22 13.61
N TYR A 480 17.64 -2.32 13.72
CA TYR A 480 18.08 -3.13 12.61
C TYR A 480 17.48 -4.52 12.70
N HIS A 481 17.00 -5.05 11.57
CA HIS A 481 16.74 -6.47 11.39
C HIS A 481 17.98 -7.11 10.73
N GLY A 482 18.72 -7.92 11.48
CA GLY A 482 20.03 -8.41 11.07
C GLY A 482 21.01 -7.24 10.85
N LYS A 483 21.29 -6.93 9.58
CA LYS A 483 22.15 -5.80 9.16
C LYS A 483 21.38 -4.61 8.57
N VAL A 484 20.09 -4.77 8.24
CA VAL A 484 19.30 -3.77 7.51
C VAL A 484 18.58 -2.84 8.49
N PRO A 485 18.69 -1.50 8.35
CA PRO A 485 18.00 -0.55 9.20
C PRO A 485 16.51 -0.46 8.82
N VAL A 486 15.62 -0.81 9.76
CA VAL A 486 14.16 -0.91 9.52
C VAL A 486 13.34 0.18 10.21
N ALA A 487 13.84 0.76 11.31
CA ALA A 487 13.13 1.81 12.03
C ALA A 487 14.07 2.72 12.85
N GLU A 488 13.61 3.91 13.18
CA GLU A 488 14.27 4.87 14.07
C GLU A 488 13.39 5.11 15.31
N ILE A 489 13.99 5.11 16.51
CA ILE A 489 13.32 5.45 17.77
C ILE A 489 13.82 6.81 18.23
N CYS A 490 12.93 7.79 18.29
CA CYS A 490 13.20 9.17 18.73
C CYS A 490 12.62 9.42 20.13
N HIS A 491 13.44 9.94 21.03
CA HIS A 491 12.99 10.45 22.34
C HIS A 491 12.89 11.97 22.28
N GLU A 492 11.78 12.44 21.72
CA GLU A 492 11.59 13.81 21.23
C GLU A 492 10.49 14.59 21.97
N TYR A 493 10.41 15.89 21.72
CA TYR A 493 9.40 16.77 22.30
C TYR A 493 8.23 16.95 21.32
N VAL A 494 7.09 16.32 21.60
CA VAL A 494 5.85 16.49 20.82
C VAL A 494 4.78 17.14 21.72
N PRO A 495 4.61 18.48 21.66
CA PRO A 495 3.74 19.22 22.58
C PRO A 495 2.27 18.82 22.49
N ASP A 496 1.84 18.38 21.32
CA ASP A 496 0.45 18.00 21.03
C ASP A 496 0.10 16.59 21.56
N ILE A 497 1.09 15.79 21.99
CA ILE A 497 0.89 14.64 22.88
C ILE A 497 0.96 15.11 24.33
N ARG A 498 2.12 15.63 24.77
CA ARG A 498 2.30 16.19 26.12
C ARG A 498 3.41 17.24 26.16
N ALA A 499 3.16 18.29 26.95
CA ALA A 499 4.03 19.47 27.01
C ALA A 499 4.98 19.51 28.24
N ASP A 500 4.98 18.46 29.07
CA ASP A 500 5.71 18.38 30.34
C ASP A 500 6.96 17.48 30.30
N ARG A 501 7.03 16.53 29.35
CA ARG A 501 8.21 15.69 29.09
C ARG A 501 8.30 15.23 27.63
N ARG A 502 9.42 14.60 27.28
CA ARG A 502 9.61 13.91 26.00
C ARG A 502 8.74 12.66 25.91
N VAL A 503 8.49 12.26 24.67
CA VAL A 503 7.78 11.03 24.28
C VAL A 503 8.67 10.17 23.41
N THR A 504 8.40 8.86 23.37
CA THR A 504 9.10 7.93 22.48
C THR A 504 8.23 7.66 21.26
N VAL A 505 8.71 8.10 20.10
CA VAL A 505 8.07 7.91 18.80
C VAL A 505 8.97 7.05 17.92
N MET A 506 8.39 6.11 17.20
CA MET A 506 9.10 5.19 16.32
C MET A 506 8.69 5.42 14.86
N TYR A 507 9.65 5.60 13.95
CA TYR A 507 9.43 5.86 12.53
C TYR A 507 9.98 4.69 11.69
N PRO A 508 9.27 4.21 10.66
CA PRO A 508 9.84 3.27 9.70
C PRO A 508 10.95 3.93 8.89
N LEU A 509 11.99 3.16 8.58
CA LEU A 509 13.02 3.54 7.62
C LEU A 509 12.68 2.91 6.27
N VAL A 510 12.37 3.71 5.26
CA VAL A 510 12.15 3.23 3.88
C VAL A 510 13.49 3.29 3.16
N LYS A 511 14.04 2.12 2.79
CA LYS A 511 15.41 1.97 2.28
C LYS A 511 16.47 2.72 3.10
N GLY A 512 16.32 2.72 4.43
CA GLY A 512 17.22 3.39 5.36
C GLY A 512 16.91 4.86 5.67
N SER A 513 16.00 5.54 4.96
CA SER A 513 15.64 6.94 5.25
C SER A 513 14.36 7.04 6.10
N PRO A 514 14.31 7.86 7.17
CA PRO A 514 13.18 7.93 8.08
C PRO A 514 11.94 8.59 7.48
N ASN A 515 10.84 7.85 7.46
CA ASN A 515 9.55 8.39 7.04
C ASN A 515 8.83 9.06 8.21
N LEU A 516 9.02 10.37 8.35
CA LEU A 516 8.40 11.17 9.41
C LEU A 516 6.88 11.32 9.29
N ASN A 517 6.29 10.91 8.16
CA ASN A 517 4.85 10.85 7.98
C ASN A 517 4.22 9.55 8.48
N ARG A 518 5.01 8.61 9.01
CA ARG A 518 4.57 7.27 9.47
C ARG A 518 5.01 6.94 10.90
N GLY A 519 5.14 7.94 11.76
CA GLY A 519 5.52 7.75 13.15
C GLY A 519 4.44 7.05 13.98
N ILE A 520 4.86 6.30 14.99
CA ILE A 520 3.98 5.74 16.02
C ILE A 520 4.51 6.16 17.40
N PHE A 521 3.71 6.96 18.12
CA PHE A 521 3.87 7.15 19.55
C PHE A 521 3.41 5.87 20.26
N LEU A 522 4.30 5.29 21.06
CA LEU A 522 4.11 3.96 21.65
C LEU A 522 3.09 3.90 22.80
N GLY A 523 2.55 5.05 23.24
CA GLY A 523 1.77 5.17 24.47
C GLY A 523 2.67 5.25 25.71
N ASP A 524 2.27 6.06 26.70
CA ASP A 524 3.04 6.25 27.93
C ASP A 524 2.39 5.65 29.18
N GLY A 525 1.14 5.19 29.07
CA GLY A 525 0.35 4.63 30.17
C GLY A 525 -0.06 5.66 31.24
N GLU A 526 0.11 6.96 30.96
CA GLU A 526 -0.11 8.07 31.90
C GLU A 526 -1.23 9.02 31.43
N GLY A 527 -2.13 8.56 30.56
CA GLY A 527 -3.23 9.37 30.05
C GLY A 527 -3.13 9.70 28.56
N ASN A 528 -2.02 9.35 27.89
CA ASN A 528 -1.83 9.60 26.46
C ASN A 528 -1.84 8.27 25.70
N PRO A 529 -2.84 8.03 24.83
CA PRO A 529 -2.97 6.77 24.12
C PRO A 529 -1.91 6.65 23.01
N PRO A 530 -1.51 5.42 22.63
CA PRO A 530 -0.76 5.18 21.40
C PRO A 530 -1.39 5.89 20.20
N SER A 531 -0.57 6.55 19.37
CA SER A 531 -1.03 7.48 18.33
C SER A 531 -0.14 7.42 17.09
N TYR A 532 -0.72 7.52 15.90
CA TYR A 532 0.00 7.82 14.66
C TYR A 532 0.46 9.28 14.64
N ILE A 533 1.67 9.51 14.13
CA ILE A 533 2.36 10.80 14.09
C ILE A 533 2.83 11.08 12.67
N ALA A 534 2.42 12.22 12.10
CA ALA A 534 2.88 12.68 10.78
C ALA A 534 3.38 14.13 10.83
N PHE A 535 4.28 14.50 9.91
CA PHE A 535 4.94 15.81 9.86
C PHE A 535 4.88 16.41 8.45
N GLU A 536 3.99 17.38 8.26
CA GLU A 536 3.71 17.99 6.95
C GLU A 536 3.69 19.52 7.07
N GLY A 537 4.34 20.22 6.15
CA GLY A 537 4.32 21.70 6.13
C GLY A 537 4.82 22.38 7.42
N GLY A 538 5.68 21.71 8.19
CA GLY A 538 6.15 22.19 9.49
C GLY A 538 5.17 22.00 10.66
N LEU A 539 4.01 21.38 10.42
CA LEU A 539 3.03 20.98 11.43
C LEU A 539 3.26 19.53 11.87
N VAL A 540 2.67 19.16 13.02
CA VAL A 540 2.56 17.78 13.48
C VAL A 540 1.08 17.39 13.55
N TYR A 541 0.78 16.17 13.13
CA TYR A 541 -0.54 15.57 13.20
C TYR A 541 -0.47 14.37 14.14
N VAL A 542 -1.39 14.31 15.12
CA VAL A 542 -1.42 13.28 16.17
C VAL A 542 -2.80 12.65 16.16
N ASN A 543 -2.90 11.41 15.68
CA ASN A 543 -4.14 10.66 15.56
C ASN A 543 -4.08 9.41 16.46
N PRO A 544 -4.85 9.34 17.57
CA PRO A 544 -4.92 8.14 18.40
C PRO A 544 -5.25 6.89 17.59
N ILE A 545 -4.63 5.76 17.92
CA ILE A 545 -4.89 4.50 17.21
C ILE A 545 -6.20 3.90 17.71
N ASP A 546 -7.11 3.58 16.78
CA ASP A 546 -8.41 2.99 17.10
C ASP A 546 -8.26 1.72 17.96
N GLY A 547 -9.09 1.64 19.00
CA GLY A 547 -9.08 0.54 19.97
C GLY A 547 -8.05 0.66 21.09
N MET A 548 -7.08 1.59 21.02
CA MET A 548 -6.09 1.80 22.09
C MET A 548 -6.57 2.83 23.13
N GLY A 549 -6.48 2.47 24.40
CA GLY A 549 -6.86 3.29 25.55
C GLY A 549 -5.73 4.17 26.10
N LEU A 550 -6.10 5.10 26.99
CA LEU A 550 -5.20 6.09 27.62
C LEU A 550 -4.10 5.47 28.52
N THR A 551 -4.24 4.20 28.86
CA THR A 551 -3.30 3.42 29.71
C THR A 551 -2.43 2.46 28.91
N ASP A 552 -2.68 2.31 27.62
CA ASP A 552 -2.10 1.24 26.82
C ASP A 552 -0.69 1.60 26.35
N LYS A 553 0.10 0.54 26.09
CA LYS A 553 1.47 0.63 25.59
C LYS A 553 1.68 -0.39 24.50
N ILE A 554 2.21 0.05 23.38
CA ILE A 554 2.67 -0.83 22.31
C ILE A 554 3.96 -1.50 22.76
N THR A 555 3.89 -2.82 22.95
CA THR A 555 5.05 -3.68 23.23
C THR A 555 5.51 -4.47 22.01
N LYS A 556 4.78 -4.38 20.89
CA LYS A 556 5.02 -5.16 19.68
C LYS A 556 4.63 -4.36 18.45
N LEU A 557 5.52 -4.30 17.47
CA LEU A 557 5.29 -3.73 16.15
C LEU A 557 5.74 -4.72 15.08
N TYR A 558 5.28 -4.49 13.86
CA TYR A 558 5.67 -5.23 12.68
C TYR A 558 6.08 -4.22 11.62
N TYR A 559 7.31 -4.34 11.12
CA TYR A 559 7.73 -3.62 9.92
C TYR A 559 7.27 -4.45 8.72
N VAL A 560 6.40 -3.87 7.88
CA VAL A 560 5.88 -4.51 6.67
C VAL A 560 5.92 -3.49 5.53
N ASN A 561 6.60 -3.83 4.43
CA ASN A 561 6.62 -3.04 3.19
C ASN A 561 6.91 -1.53 3.40
N GLY A 562 7.91 -1.20 4.24
CA GLY A 562 8.31 0.19 4.51
C GLY A 562 7.40 0.96 5.48
N ASN A 563 6.57 0.28 6.28
CA ASN A 563 5.71 0.92 7.29
C ASN A 563 5.63 0.09 8.59
N LEU A 564 5.20 0.73 9.70
CA LEU A 564 5.02 0.07 11.00
C LEU A 564 3.53 -0.21 11.28
N TYR A 565 3.22 -1.43 11.73
CA TYR A 565 1.87 -1.89 12.03
C TYR A 565 1.77 -2.60 13.39
N LEU A 566 0.55 -2.73 13.91
CA LEU A 566 0.23 -3.46 15.15
C LEU A 566 0.00 -4.97 14.96
N ASN A 567 -0.14 -5.42 13.71
CA ASN A 567 -0.25 -6.82 13.30
C ASN A 567 0.64 -7.06 12.06
N ASP A 568 0.81 -8.32 11.64
CA ASP A 568 1.69 -8.70 10.53
C ASP A 568 1.06 -8.56 9.14
N MET A 569 -0.17 -8.02 9.04
CA MET A 569 -0.96 -7.83 7.82
C MET A 569 -1.20 -9.13 7.00
N ASN A 570 -1.04 -10.30 7.63
CA ASN A 570 -0.92 -11.60 6.97
C ASN A 570 0.26 -11.70 5.96
N ALA A 571 1.21 -10.77 5.99
CA ALA A 571 2.32 -10.67 5.03
C ALA A 571 3.46 -11.68 5.27
N GLY A 572 3.42 -12.42 6.40
CA GLY A 572 4.44 -13.42 6.75
C GLY A 572 5.76 -12.79 7.18
N VAL A 573 5.86 -12.44 8.47
CA VAL A 573 7.05 -11.78 9.03
C VAL A 573 8.12 -12.76 9.52
N SER A 574 9.37 -12.31 9.44
CA SER A 574 10.51 -12.90 10.14
C SER A 574 10.49 -12.57 11.64
N TYR A 575 11.07 -13.48 12.45
CA TYR A 575 11.09 -13.39 13.92
C TYR A 575 12.53 -13.37 14.45
N GLY A 576 12.80 -12.48 15.40
CA GLY A 576 14.14 -12.31 15.98
C GLY A 576 15.02 -11.39 15.14
N GLY A 577 16.34 -11.51 15.27
CA GLY A 577 17.30 -10.69 14.49
C GLY A 577 17.36 -9.20 14.83
N ILE A 578 16.47 -8.70 15.71
CA ILE A 578 16.39 -7.28 16.08
C ILE A 578 17.58 -6.86 16.94
N THR A 579 18.27 -5.80 16.52
CA THR A 579 19.26 -5.06 17.33
C THR A 579 18.94 -3.58 17.34
N VAL A 580 19.29 -2.88 18.43
CA VAL A 580 19.07 -1.43 18.57
C VAL A 580 20.37 -0.76 18.98
N GLU A 581 20.73 0.31 18.29
CA GLU A 581 21.96 1.07 18.52
C GLU A 581 21.69 2.57 18.62
N ASP A 582 22.44 3.25 19.48
CA ASP A 582 22.41 4.70 19.62
C ASP A 582 22.98 5.37 18.35
N ALA A 583 22.21 6.27 17.75
CA ALA A 583 22.59 6.97 16.53
C ALA A 583 23.37 8.24 16.87
N TYR A 584 24.62 8.36 16.40
CA TYR A 584 25.44 9.56 16.56
C TYR A 584 25.72 10.22 15.21
N CYS A 585 25.90 11.54 15.22
CA CYS A 585 26.53 12.23 14.10
C CYS A 585 28.03 11.91 14.18
N VAL A 586 28.58 11.37 13.09
CA VAL A 586 29.99 11.00 12.96
C VAL A 586 30.56 11.78 11.78
N LEU A 587 31.59 12.58 12.02
CA LEU A 587 32.15 13.51 11.03
C LEU A 587 33.39 12.94 10.30
N ILE A 588 34.05 11.95 10.90
CA ILE A 588 35.22 11.25 10.38
C ILE A 588 35.08 9.78 10.76
N ASP A 589 35.44 8.83 9.88
CA ASP A 589 35.31 7.38 10.06
C ASP A 589 36.09 6.76 11.26
N ASN A 590 36.81 7.57 12.05
CA ASN A 590 37.40 7.15 13.31
C ASN A 590 36.42 7.37 14.48
N VAL A 591 36.22 6.31 15.27
CA VAL A 591 35.14 6.13 16.26
C VAL A 591 35.12 7.14 17.43
N THR A 592 36.06 8.09 17.49
CA THR A 592 36.25 9.03 18.62
C THR A 592 35.23 10.17 18.66
N ASP A 593 34.73 10.63 17.51
CA ASP A 593 33.99 11.90 17.42
C ASP A 593 32.48 11.67 17.25
N ARG A 594 31.88 11.04 18.27
CA ARG A 594 30.43 10.74 18.33
C ARG A 594 29.66 11.94 18.88
N LEU A 595 29.03 12.71 18.00
CA LEU A 595 28.25 13.89 18.39
C LEU A 595 26.77 13.53 18.62
N PRO A 596 26.19 13.82 19.80
CA PRO A 596 24.81 13.50 20.10
C PRO A 596 23.84 14.47 19.44
N PHE A 597 22.68 13.95 19.03
CA PHE A 597 21.64 14.74 18.37
C PHE A 597 20.24 14.38 18.85
N VAL A 598 19.27 15.20 18.43
CA VAL A 598 17.86 15.05 18.77
C VAL A 598 16.96 15.45 17.60
N LYS A 599 15.80 14.79 17.47
CA LYS A 599 14.73 15.17 16.55
C LYS A 599 13.84 16.24 17.19
N ILE A 600 13.56 17.30 16.46
CA ILE A 600 12.63 18.38 16.87
C ILE A 600 11.81 18.78 15.64
N GLY A 601 10.51 18.53 15.68
CA GLY A 601 9.66 18.72 14.51
C GLY A 601 10.03 17.74 13.38
N ALA A 602 10.09 18.25 12.16
CA ALA A 602 10.45 17.48 10.96
C ALA A 602 11.97 17.36 10.71
N GLY A 603 12.82 17.74 11.66
CA GLY A 603 14.27 17.81 11.47
C GLY A 603 15.10 17.41 12.68
N TYR A 604 16.39 17.20 12.47
CA TYR A 604 17.32 16.71 13.49
C TYR A 604 18.46 17.70 13.71
N TRP A 605 18.81 17.93 14.96
CA TRP A 605 19.77 18.94 15.39
C TRP A 605 20.82 18.32 16.31
N LEU A 606 22.09 18.72 16.17
CA LEU A 606 23.06 18.47 17.23
C LEU A 606 22.56 19.08 18.55
N ARG A 607 22.76 18.36 19.66
CA ARG A 607 22.38 18.86 21.00
C ARG A 607 23.20 20.07 21.41
N ALA A 608 24.44 20.19 20.95
CA ALA A 608 25.33 21.30 21.28
C ALA A 608 25.94 21.93 20.02
N ASN A 609 26.47 23.14 20.17
CA ASN A 609 27.35 23.79 19.20
C ASN A 609 28.64 22.97 19.07
N LEU A 610 29.20 22.92 17.88
CA LEU A 610 30.33 22.07 17.54
C LEU A 610 31.61 22.48 18.30
N GLU A 611 32.29 21.50 18.89
CA GLU A 611 33.54 21.67 19.67
C GLU A 611 34.81 21.32 18.88
N HIS A 612 34.67 21.10 17.57
CA HIS A 612 35.73 20.68 16.66
C HIS A 612 35.64 21.48 15.35
N SER A 613 36.76 21.72 14.67
CA SER A 613 36.75 22.31 13.33
C SER A 613 36.32 21.30 12.26
N ILE A 614 35.62 21.79 11.24
CA ILE A 614 35.23 21.04 10.04
C ILE A 614 35.54 21.89 8.81
N TYR A 615 36.10 21.30 7.76
CA TYR A 615 36.36 22.07 6.54
C TYR A 615 35.07 22.38 5.79
N LEU A 616 34.82 23.67 5.65
CA LEU A 616 33.74 24.26 4.90
C LEU A 616 34.34 25.14 3.79
N GLY A 617 33.77 25.05 2.58
CA GLY A 617 34.19 25.78 1.39
C GLY A 617 33.11 25.76 0.31
N GLU A 618 32.96 26.88 -0.42
CA GLU A 618 32.26 26.93 -1.72
C GLU A 618 33.26 26.68 -2.88
N PRO A 619 32.82 26.17 -4.04
CA PRO A 619 33.65 26.14 -5.23
C PRO A 619 33.99 27.56 -5.71
N ASP A 620 35.28 27.84 -5.91
CA ASP A 620 35.82 29.08 -6.48
C ASP A 620 35.46 29.22 -7.99
N ASP A 621 35.23 28.09 -8.66
CA ASP A 621 34.83 27.92 -10.06
C ASP A 621 33.61 26.97 -10.11
N PRO A 622 32.44 27.38 -10.65
CA PRO A 622 31.25 26.54 -10.72
C PRO A 622 31.39 25.33 -11.66
N ASP A 623 32.39 25.31 -12.56
CA ASP A 623 32.67 24.19 -13.47
C ASP A 623 33.80 23.26 -12.93
N ASP A 624 34.49 23.64 -11.85
CA ASP A 624 35.51 22.80 -11.17
C ASP A 624 35.18 22.65 -9.67
N GLU A 625 34.61 21.50 -9.31
CA GLU A 625 34.23 21.18 -7.94
C GLU A 625 35.40 21.08 -6.94
N TYR A 626 36.66 21.16 -7.38
CA TYR A 626 37.87 21.10 -6.54
C TYR A 626 38.53 22.47 -6.30
N SER A 627 37.91 23.53 -6.81
CA SER A 627 38.29 24.92 -6.56
C SER A 627 37.88 25.33 -5.12
N ASN A 628 38.73 26.05 -4.39
CA ASN A 628 38.61 26.17 -2.92
C ASN A 628 38.41 27.61 -2.42
N VAL A 629 37.16 28.03 -2.17
CA VAL A 629 36.90 29.13 -1.24
C VAL A 629 37.16 28.63 0.18
N THR A 630 38.25 29.08 0.81
CA THR A 630 38.44 28.86 2.25
C THR A 630 37.46 29.74 3.03
N VAL A 631 36.53 29.12 3.76
CA VAL A 631 35.63 29.83 4.68
C VAL A 631 36.45 30.33 5.87
N ASN A 632 36.16 31.55 6.33
CA ASN A 632 36.86 32.06 7.51
C ASN A 632 36.29 31.37 8.75
N GLU A 633 37.16 30.68 9.48
CA GLU A 633 36.84 29.97 10.73
C GLU A 633 37.50 30.63 11.95
N ILE A 634 36.85 30.53 13.10
CA ILE A 634 37.38 30.96 14.40
C ILE A 634 37.10 29.87 15.43
N PHE A 635 38.10 29.59 16.26
CA PHE A 635 37.98 28.65 17.37
C PHE A 635 38.32 29.36 18.68
N ASP A 636 37.34 29.50 19.57
CA ASP A 636 37.50 30.11 20.89
C ASP A 636 36.72 29.31 21.94
N GLY A 637 37.26 29.17 23.15
CA GLY A 637 36.56 28.49 24.25
C GLY A 637 36.12 27.05 23.99
N ASN A 638 36.81 26.32 23.08
CA ASN A 638 36.37 25.03 22.52
C ASN A 638 35.05 25.08 21.72
N ARG A 639 34.73 26.20 21.08
CA ARG A 639 33.59 26.36 20.16
C ARG A 639 34.10 26.71 18.77
N TYR A 640 33.51 26.07 17.76
CA TYR A 640 33.75 26.35 16.35
C TYR A 640 32.76 27.39 15.83
N TYR A 641 33.29 28.49 15.30
CA TYR A 641 32.54 29.58 14.69
C TYR A 641 32.92 29.72 13.22
N THR A 642 31.93 29.99 12.37
CA THR A 642 32.10 30.21 10.92
C THR A 642 31.32 31.43 10.48
N ASN A 643 31.81 32.15 9.47
CA ASN A 643 30.93 33.04 8.70
C ASN A 643 29.98 32.19 7.83
N THR A 644 28.80 32.73 7.46
CA THR A 644 27.62 31.91 7.03
C THR A 644 27.65 31.46 5.56
N PHE A 645 28.84 31.28 4.98
CA PHE A 645 29.03 31.02 3.54
C PHE A 645 29.71 29.70 3.19
N GLY A 646 29.89 28.80 4.16
CA GLY A 646 30.43 27.48 3.89
C GLY A 646 29.42 26.48 3.33
N VAL A 647 29.68 25.97 2.13
CA VAL A 647 29.28 24.59 1.74
C VAL A 647 30.31 23.62 2.39
N ILE A 648 30.11 22.29 2.38
CA ILE A 648 31.12 21.35 2.91
C ILE A 648 32.23 21.12 1.86
N ASP A 649 33.49 21.21 2.29
CA ASP A 649 34.69 21.23 1.43
C ASP A 649 34.84 19.97 0.54
N PRO A 650 35.23 20.12 -0.76
CA PRO A 650 35.43 19.02 -1.70
C PRO A 650 36.44 17.94 -1.30
N THR A 651 37.51 18.29 -0.60
CA THR A 651 38.49 17.31 -0.11
C THR A 651 37.94 16.44 1.03
N TYR A 652 36.98 16.96 1.82
CA TYR A 652 36.17 16.14 2.74
C TYR A 652 35.17 15.23 2.01
N ARG A 653 34.87 15.50 0.74
CA ARG A 653 34.09 14.61 -0.17
C ARG A 653 34.99 13.53 -0.77
N ASN A 654 36.25 13.84 -1.12
CA ASN A 654 37.17 12.84 -1.70
C ASN A 654 37.88 11.94 -0.69
N MET A 655 38.02 12.34 0.58
CA MET A 655 38.42 11.37 1.64
C MET A 655 37.27 10.42 2.01
N ASN A 656 36.04 10.70 1.57
CA ASN A 656 34.83 9.93 1.83
C ASN A 656 34.02 9.82 0.51
N GLU A 657 34.53 9.13 -0.51
CA GLU A 657 34.15 9.23 -1.95
C GLU A 657 32.66 9.07 -2.36
N GLU A 658 31.71 8.85 -1.44
CA GLU A 658 30.31 8.47 -1.73
C GLU A 658 29.28 9.62 -1.60
N PHE A 659 29.72 10.87 -1.35
CA PHE A 659 29.05 11.64 -0.30
C PHE A 659 28.82 13.14 -0.58
N ILE A 660 28.26 13.47 -1.74
CA ILE A 660 27.39 14.65 -1.94
C ILE A 660 25.98 14.14 -2.23
N GLY A 661 25.00 14.53 -1.41
CA GLY A 661 23.62 14.11 -1.62
C GLY A 661 22.74 14.47 -0.43
N VAL A 662 21.47 14.11 -0.55
CA VAL A 662 20.39 14.39 0.42
C VAL A 662 20.54 13.60 1.74
N ASP A 663 21.62 12.83 1.87
CA ASP A 663 21.85 11.80 2.87
C ASP A 663 22.78 12.24 4.03
N LYS A 664 22.84 13.54 4.37
CA LYS A 664 23.92 14.12 5.20
C LYS A 664 23.50 15.15 6.26
N TRP A 665 24.43 15.41 7.18
CA TRP A 665 24.46 16.58 8.08
C TRP A 665 25.01 17.81 7.35
N TYR A 666 24.42 18.99 7.59
CA TYR A 666 24.76 20.26 6.94
C TYR A 666 24.51 21.48 7.85
N LEU A 667 24.95 22.69 7.44
CA LEU A 667 24.58 23.94 8.11
C LEU A 667 23.11 24.29 7.79
N PRO A 668 22.25 24.59 8.78
CA PRO A 668 20.82 24.78 8.54
C PRO A 668 20.54 25.89 7.51
N GLN A 669 19.46 25.73 6.77
CA GLN A 669 18.91 26.73 5.86
C GLN A 669 17.87 27.61 6.56
N THR A 670 17.43 28.67 5.87
CA THR A 670 16.38 29.58 6.37
C THR A 670 15.11 28.81 6.76
N ASP A 671 14.67 27.85 5.94
CA ASP A 671 13.46 27.07 6.22
C ASP A 671 13.63 26.13 7.43
N ASP A 672 14.82 25.56 7.63
CA ASP A 672 15.11 24.69 8.78
C ASP A 672 14.94 25.45 10.11
N ILE A 673 15.52 26.66 10.21
CA ILE A 673 15.37 27.50 11.42
C ILE A 673 13.95 28.08 11.56
N MET A 674 13.22 28.31 10.46
CA MET A 674 11.81 28.74 10.54
C MET A 674 10.92 27.59 11.02
N ASN A 675 11.16 26.37 10.57
CA ASN A 675 10.46 25.17 11.04
C ASN A 675 10.72 24.93 12.54
N LEU A 676 11.99 24.98 12.99
CA LEU A 676 12.32 24.90 14.42
C LEU A 676 11.60 25.99 15.22
N ARG A 677 11.68 27.25 14.77
CA ARG A 677 11.01 28.39 15.41
C ARG A 677 9.51 28.15 15.55
N ASN A 678 8.84 27.79 14.46
CA ASN A 678 7.39 27.64 14.42
C ASN A 678 6.93 26.49 15.34
N TYR A 679 7.66 25.37 15.34
CA TYR A 679 7.38 24.21 16.17
C TYR A 679 7.45 24.51 17.68
N VAL A 680 8.46 25.27 18.11
CA VAL A 680 8.67 25.60 19.54
C VAL A 680 8.12 26.97 19.95
N TYR A 681 7.50 27.73 19.04
CA TYR A 681 7.10 29.14 19.24
C TYR A 681 6.22 29.36 20.49
N LYS A 682 5.31 28.43 20.77
CA LYS A 682 4.42 28.48 21.95
C LYS A 682 5.17 28.28 23.28
N ASN A 683 6.39 27.75 23.26
CA ASN A 683 7.12 27.31 24.46
C ASN A 683 8.67 27.35 24.29
N PRO A 684 9.33 28.49 23.97
CA PRO A 684 10.75 28.49 23.60
C PRO A 684 11.72 28.01 24.68
N LYS A 685 11.31 28.01 25.96
CA LYS A 685 12.09 27.46 27.08
C LYS A 685 12.53 26.01 26.86
N VAL A 686 11.83 25.22 26.03
CA VAL A 686 12.21 23.81 25.79
C VAL A 686 13.56 23.65 25.12
N LEU A 687 14.08 24.69 24.47
CA LEU A 687 15.40 24.70 23.80
C LEU A 687 16.58 24.80 24.78
N PHE A 688 16.36 25.25 26.02
CA PHE A 688 17.45 25.46 26.99
C PHE A 688 18.10 24.15 27.43
N LYS A 689 19.34 24.23 27.93
CA LYS A 689 20.07 23.06 28.45
C LYS A 689 19.28 22.30 29.53
N GLY A 690 19.17 20.99 29.33
CA GLY A 690 18.44 20.07 30.21
C GLY A 690 16.91 20.19 30.15
N GLN A 691 16.36 20.97 29.21
CA GLN A 691 14.91 21.10 29.01
C GLN A 691 14.35 20.09 28.01
N LEU A 692 13.05 20.18 27.77
CA LEU A 692 12.26 19.10 27.17
C LEU A 692 12.64 18.76 25.73
N SER A 693 13.22 19.66 24.94
CA SER A 693 13.60 19.32 23.56
C SER A 693 14.93 18.57 23.45
N GLY A 694 15.78 18.58 24.49
CA GLY A 694 17.15 18.07 24.41
C GLY A 694 18.09 18.89 23.51
N PHE A 695 17.65 20.04 22.99
CA PHE A 695 18.42 20.90 22.08
C PHE A 695 19.58 21.66 22.75
N ASP A 696 19.71 21.65 24.07
CA ASP A 696 20.76 22.33 24.84
C ASP A 696 21.36 23.62 24.21
N ALA A 697 20.51 24.65 24.10
CA ALA A 697 20.88 25.99 23.64
C ALA A 697 22.03 26.57 24.47
N GLN A 698 23.01 27.17 23.78
CA GLN A 698 24.25 27.69 24.36
C GLN A 698 24.40 29.17 24.03
N PHE A 699 24.61 29.97 25.07
CA PHE A 699 24.64 31.43 25.00
C PHE A 699 26.03 31.94 24.63
N ASP A 700 26.57 31.40 23.53
CA ASP A 700 27.94 31.64 23.07
C ASP A 700 28.10 32.98 22.32
N GLY A 701 27.00 33.70 22.05
CA GLY A 701 27.01 34.96 21.30
C GLY A 701 27.41 34.77 19.84
N PHE A 702 28.14 35.74 19.29
CA PHE A 702 28.83 35.65 18.00
C PHE A 702 30.10 36.50 18.02
N TYR A 703 31.02 36.27 17.08
CA TYR A 703 32.21 37.11 16.89
C TYR A 703 32.06 37.94 15.62
N GLY A 704 32.40 39.23 15.62
CA GLY A 704 32.24 40.03 14.40
C GLY A 704 32.40 41.52 14.57
N VAL A 705 31.92 42.28 13.57
CA VAL A 705 31.95 43.75 13.54
C VAL A 705 30.59 44.42 13.34
N TYR A 706 29.51 43.64 13.16
CA TYR A 706 28.16 44.16 12.91
C TYR A 706 27.14 43.66 13.94
N ASP A 707 26.33 44.58 14.45
CA ASP A 707 25.28 44.32 15.43
C ASP A 707 24.00 43.77 14.78
N ILE A 708 23.86 42.44 14.79
CA ILE A 708 22.71 41.71 14.22
C ILE A 708 21.36 42.03 14.88
N MET A 709 21.35 42.71 16.03
CA MET A 709 20.15 43.09 16.78
C MET A 709 19.76 44.55 16.55
N ASN A 710 20.66 45.36 15.99
CA ASN A 710 20.44 46.79 15.71
C ASN A 710 20.72 47.14 14.24
N ASP A 711 20.14 46.36 13.32
CA ASP A 711 20.14 46.58 11.86
C ASP A 711 21.54 46.59 11.21
N ASP A 712 22.41 45.66 11.62
CA ASP A 712 23.81 45.52 11.20
C ASP A 712 24.61 46.83 11.38
N LYS A 713 24.43 47.48 12.53
CA LYS A 713 25.23 48.65 12.91
C LYS A 713 26.69 48.24 13.14
N TYR A 714 27.61 48.93 12.47
CA TYR A 714 29.06 48.71 12.64
C TYR A 714 29.54 49.03 14.07
N LEU A 715 30.30 48.10 14.65
CA LEU A 715 30.75 48.11 16.05
C LEU A 715 32.20 48.59 16.23
N GLY A 716 32.99 48.69 15.15
CA GLY A 716 34.30 49.36 15.15
C GLY A 716 35.52 48.43 15.03
N SER A 717 35.44 47.22 15.58
CA SER A 717 36.51 46.21 15.59
C SER A 717 35.93 44.82 15.80
N PHE A 718 36.65 43.79 15.35
CA PHE A 718 36.26 42.39 15.57
C PHE A 718 36.38 42.04 17.07
N ASP A 719 35.27 41.63 17.68
CA ASP A 719 35.22 41.20 19.08
C ASP A 719 34.08 40.17 19.29
N PHE A 720 34.05 39.54 20.47
CA PHE A 720 32.94 38.71 20.89
C PHE A 720 31.79 39.55 21.43
N HIS A 721 30.58 39.30 20.91
CA HIS A 721 29.39 40.07 21.22
C HIS A 721 28.29 39.17 21.79
N TYR A 722 27.61 39.66 22.84
CA TYR A 722 26.47 39.02 23.50
C TYR A 722 26.74 37.62 24.10
N VAL A 723 27.97 37.33 24.47
CA VAL A 723 28.33 36.11 25.22
C VAL A 723 27.63 36.11 26.58
N ASN A 724 26.99 34.98 26.93
CA ASN A 724 26.02 34.80 28.02
C ASN A 724 24.68 35.57 27.87
N GLU A 725 24.50 36.36 26.82
CA GLU A 725 23.26 37.08 26.54
C GLU A 725 22.42 36.39 25.46
N TYR A 726 23.03 35.95 24.35
CA TYR A 726 22.30 35.35 23.22
C TYR A 726 22.81 33.95 22.85
N SER A 727 21.88 33.02 22.66
CA SER A 727 22.10 31.77 21.92
C SER A 727 21.70 32.00 20.47
N VAL A 728 22.68 31.99 19.57
CA VAL A 728 22.50 32.30 18.13
C VAL A 728 22.59 31.03 17.31
N ILE A 729 21.55 30.74 16.51
CA ILE A 729 21.54 29.66 15.53
C ILE A 729 21.45 30.32 14.15
N ALA A 730 22.59 30.49 13.49
CA ALA A 730 22.68 31.13 12.17
C ALA A 730 22.46 30.11 11.04
N CYS A 731 21.89 30.56 9.92
CA CYS A 731 21.57 29.73 8.77
C CYS A 731 22.03 30.37 7.45
N LYS A 732 22.16 29.55 6.40
CA LYS A 732 22.43 30.03 5.04
C LYS A 732 21.17 30.64 4.41
N GLY A 733 21.34 31.73 3.68
CA GLY A 733 20.35 32.33 2.79
C GLY A 733 20.89 32.48 1.36
N GLU A 734 20.19 33.24 0.51
CA GLU A 734 20.63 33.52 -0.86
C GLU A 734 21.62 34.70 -0.91
N GLY A 735 22.63 34.58 -1.78
CA GLY A 735 23.65 35.61 -1.98
C GLY A 735 24.46 35.89 -0.72
N GLN A 736 24.69 37.18 -0.40
CA GLN A 736 25.40 37.60 0.82
C GLN A 736 24.49 37.77 2.05
N THR A 737 23.29 37.18 2.03
CA THR A 737 22.31 37.31 3.12
C THR A 737 22.04 35.99 3.81
N GLY A 738 21.67 36.06 5.09
CA GLY A 738 21.25 34.91 5.88
C GLY A 738 20.21 35.30 6.92
N ALA A 739 19.90 34.37 7.81
CA ALA A 739 19.08 34.65 8.98
C ALA A 739 19.68 33.98 10.23
N ALA A 740 19.30 34.49 11.40
CA ALA A 740 19.61 33.84 12.66
C ALA A 740 18.36 33.75 13.53
N LEU A 741 18.23 32.60 14.20
CA LEU A 741 17.30 32.40 15.29
C LEU A 741 18.04 32.71 16.60
N VAL A 742 17.61 33.77 17.28
CA VAL A 742 18.22 34.29 18.50
C VAL A 742 17.30 33.98 19.69
N LEU A 743 17.83 33.23 20.65
CA LEU A 743 17.17 32.91 21.91
C LEU A 743 17.81 33.70 23.06
N THR A 744 16.98 34.35 23.88
CA THR A 744 17.38 35.17 25.02
C THR A 744 17.06 34.49 26.37
N PRO A 745 17.66 34.91 27.51
CA PRO A 745 17.50 34.23 28.80
C PRO A 745 16.09 34.40 29.40
N ASP A 746 15.33 35.40 28.95
CA ASP A 746 13.90 35.61 29.24
C ASP A 746 12.96 34.86 28.27
N TYR A 747 13.48 33.81 27.64
CA TYR A 747 12.75 32.87 26.76
C TYR A 747 12.15 33.51 25.50
N GLN A 748 12.66 34.66 25.05
CA GLN A 748 12.23 35.26 23.78
C GLN A 748 13.00 34.62 22.63
N LEU A 749 12.26 34.22 21.59
CA LEU A 749 12.80 33.61 20.39
C LEU A 749 12.51 34.53 19.20
N ARG A 750 13.56 35.08 18.59
CA ARG A 750 13.46 36.10 17.53
C ARG A 750 14.22 35.66 16.29
N THR A 751 13.68 36.00 15.13
CA THR A 751 14.42 35.90 13.86
C THR A 751 15.03 37.26 13.57
N THR A 752 16.30 37.29 13.16
CA THR A 752 16.93 38.48 12.57
C THR A 752 17.51 38.14 11.19
N THR A 753 17.55 39.13 10.29
CA THR A 753 18.17 39.01 8.97
C THR A 753 19.63 39.44 9.08
N LEU A 754 20.54 38.63 8.56
CA LEU A 754 21.96 38.90 8.48
C LEU A 754 22.25 39.50 7.09
N LYS A 755 22.55 40.80 7.01
CA LYS A 755 22.84 41.50 5.74
C LYS A 755 24.34 41.65 5.50
N SER A 756 25.14 41.60 6.56
CA SER A 756 26.61 41.66 6.53
C SER A 756 27.25 40.36 7.03
N ALA A 757 26.76 39.23 6.51
CA ALA A 757 27.09 37.88 6.98
C ALA A 757 28.57 37.43 6.80
N ASN A 758 29.40 38.23 6.10
CA ASN A 758 30.80 37.90 5.80
C ASN A 758 31.76 38.23 6.95
N ASP A 759 31.42 39.29 7.71
CA ASP A 759 32.27 39.88 8.75
C ASP A 759 31.78 39.53 10.17
N ASN A 760 30.84 38.58 10.27
CA ASN A 760 30.36 38.00 11.52
C ASN A 760 30.43 36.47 11.42
N PHE A 761 30.80 35.84 12.54
CA PHE A 761 31.09 34.43 12.70
C PHE A 761 30.20 33.88 13.81
N TYR A 762 29.48 32.81 13.53
CA TYR A 762 28.43 32.27 14.39
C TYR A 762 28.77 30.85 14.82
N PRO A 763 28.39 30.44 16.05
CA PRO A 763 28.69 29.10 16.53
C PRO A 763 27.97 28.05 15.67
N VAL A 764 28.70 27.03 15.24
CA VAL A 764 28.19 26.02 14.32
C VAL A 764 27.31 25.01 15.04
N ARG A 765 26.11 24.77 14.50
CA ARG A 765 25.20 23.72 14.92
C ARG A 765 24.65 23.01 13.70
N LEU A 766 25.02 21.74 13.51
CA LEU A 766 24.63 20.98 12.33
C LEU A 766 23.18 20.49 12.43
N PHE A 767 22.58 20.37 11.26
CA PHE A 767 21.22 19.88 11.02
C PHE A 767 21.26 18.71 10.03
N ARG A 768 20.28 17.80 10.09
CA ARG A 768 19.95 16.91 8.95
C ARG A 768 18.43 16.86 8.77
N SER A 769 17.99 16.66 7.53
CA SER A 769 16.60 16.40 7.19
C SER A 769 16.25 14.91 7.30
N SER A 770 14.97 14.57 7.12
CA SER A 770 14.48 13.19 7.06
C SER A 770 14.94 12.40 5.84
N ASN A 771 15.60 13.04 4.87
CA ASN A 771 16.16 12.33 3.72
C ASN A 771 17.39 11.49 4.10
N PHE A 772 18.05 11.78 5.22
CA PHE A 772 19.24 11.06 5.70
C PHE A 772 19.07 9.54 5.66
N LYS A 773 19.92 8.86 4.90
CA LYS A 773 19.88 7.42 4.73
C LYS A 773 20.85 6.67 5.64
N TYR A 774 20.32 5.80 6.48
CA TYR A 774 21.10 4.79 7.19
C TYR A 774 21.56 3.68 6.25
N THR A 775 22.80 3.25 6.39
CA THR A 775 23.41 2.15 5.63
C THR A 775 23.34 0.82 6.39
N GLU A 776 23.52 -0.29 5.68
CA GLU A 776 23.67 -1.60 6.32
C GLU A 776 24.93 -1.67 7.19
N LYS A 777 24.87 -2.46 8.27
CA LYS A 777 26.05 -2.73 9.10
C LYS A 777 27.10 -3.51 8.31
N LYS A 778 28.31 -2.93 8.17
CA LYS A 778 29.50 -3.60 7.59
C LYS A 778 29.87 -4.87 8.36
#